data_AF-A0A524QJ32-F1
#
_entry.id   AF-A0A524QJ32-F1
#
_cell.length_a   1.000
_cell.length_b   1.000
_cell.length_c   1.000
_cell.angle_alpha   90.00
_cell.angle_beta   90.00
_cell.angle_gamma   90.00
#
_symmetry.space_group_name_H-M   'P 1'
#
loop_
_entity.id
_entity.type
_entity.pdbx_description
1 polymer ?
#
loop_
_entity_poly.entity_id
_entity_poly.type
_entity_poly.pdbx_seq_one_letter_code
_entity_poly.pdbx_strand_id
1 'polypeptide(L)'
;MREIIIENASENNLKNVSLRIPHYQLIAITGVSGSGKTSLAHDVLSAEGQRLFSENFMGGRSSQGRLNRPRASRIEGLFPVISIDQNSVVRSPRSTVGTLTELWDLLRLLFARLGKSDIPDLHTYRSLFSFNLPDGYCPGCKGLGVQDHIDPSMLIADASKTIRGGAFVLTTPNNYIVYSQVTMEVLDQVCRAEGFNIDIPWQELTDEQKNVVLNGSTTIRVLFGKHPLESRLRWKGITAKPREEDYYKGIIPVMEEILRRERNPNIMRFSRSNTCVQCSGKRLNEKALSVKLWGRDISAFSEMSIKQIHSYFSDLKVTDSESMTVEPVREAILNRTGLLMKLGAGHLSLARESLSLSGGEAQRIRLSNQVAGGLRNVLYILDEPSAGLHPSEHRDLLEVLRRLVSTGNTVMLVDHDEQSIREADWVIDIGPGAGEAGGRILFNGPAETFFSNPPKESLTGKYLLEKGGLSAVVSSYEKESFFRVMEADRNNLRHISPHFLKNAFNVITGVSGSGKTSLVSFLIENTLKQKRDDNAIFRKIIHIDPSPIGRTPKSNPATYTGMSDHIRDLFASLPESHRRGYKKGQFSFVVRGGRCEGCGGAGVKQIGMHFLGNVAVVCDVCDGRRFTEETLEVKYEGLNISEVLQLTVDEAHLFFAKQKKITAITAILSELGLGYLRLGQPSTTLSGGEAQRVKLATELSRPPGGKTIYILDEPTTGLHMADVETLIKALRKLTGNGHTLLCIENDPSFILQCDWMVDLGPGSAAEGGNIVVEGHVNEVLNHPESLTASELRKFLSRDASALRTQNMPCSKGTIEAPISLSGVETNNLKNIDISFPLDAVTVVTGVSGSGKSSLVYGTLYAESQRRFLEGVSSYSRQFRAKAGIPLLRESHGLVPAISIKKKNTVKNPRSTIATYTGLYDLYRLLFSRLAKNITGSSHLLSGAFSFNAEEGACPVCKGLGTITVCDADRIVTNPEKPVICGALDGTRTGSFYGDPNGQYIAALLTAGKKYGIDYSVPFSELGERAKETAMSGCGEEIFEVDWKYKRGAHVGTHKLKTTWPGFLKLVETEYFRKHDDARGDAMLELMKIKECDNCQGFRLRPEILQYKIRQKHIGEVTNMTAEDALIWFTDDFTGYFETELEKQAAASFRENICEHLEALQKAGLGYIATGRTVGTLS
;
A
#
# COMPACT_ATOMS: atom_id res chain seq x y z
N MET A 1 -22.70 11.42 -28.09
CA MET A 1 -22.52 10.66 -26.82
C MET A 1 -21.32 11.25 -26.11
N ARG A 2 -21.30 11.30 -24.77
CA ARG A 2 -20.03 11.58 -24.05
C ARG A 2 -19.11 10.37 -24.23
N GLU A 3 -17.83 10.61 -24.47
CA GLU A 3 -16.83 9.57 -24.72
C GLU A 3 -15.53 9.89 -23.96
N ILE A 4 -14.79 8.85 -23.60
CA ILE A 4 -13.40 8.95 -23.16
C ILE A 4 -12.53 8.95 -24.41
N ILE A 5 -11.65 9.94 -24.53
CA ILE A 5 -10.71 10.09 -25.65
C ILE A 5 -9.30 9.87 -25.14
N ILE A 6 -8.58 8.95 -25.77
CA ILE A 6 -7.17 8.66 -25.50
C ILE A 6 -6.40 8.87 -26.80
N GLU A 7 -5.32 9.64 -26.76
CA GLU A 7 -4.41 9.85 -27.90
C GLU A 7 -2.96 9.47 -27.52
N ASN A 8 -2.34 8.68 -28.40
CA ASN A 8 -0.93 8.27 -28.35
C ASN A 8 -0.49 7.70 -26.99
N ALA A 9 -1.31 6.88 -26.35
CA ALA A 9 -0.92 6.18 -25.14
C ALA A 9 0.21 5.17 -25.43
N SER A 10 1.30 5.26 -24.67
CA SER A 10 2.55 4.52 -24.90
C SER A 10 3.15 3.97 -23.61
N GLU A 11 2.33 3.72 -22.59
CA GLU A 11 2.80 3.07 -21.37
C GLU A 11 3.12 1.60 -21.57
N ASN A 12 4.23 1.16 -20.97
CA ASN A 12 4.73 -0.21 -21.04
C ASN A 12 4.79 -0.75 -22.49
N ASN A 13 3.92 -1.71 -22.83
CA ASN A 13 3.92 -2.36 -24.13
C ASN A 13 3.02 -1.65 -25.17
N LEU A 14 2.28 -0.60 -24.78
CA LEU A 14 1.34 0.10 -25.68
C LEU A 14 2.08 0.85 -26.81
N LYS A 15 1.58 0.74 -28.04
CA LYS A 15 2.20 1.32 -29.24
C LYS A 15 1.39 2.50 -29.77
N ASN A 16 1.53 3.66 -29.13
CA ASN A 16 0.84 4.91 -29.51
C ASN A 16 -0.66 4.73 -29.70
N VAL A 17 -1.28 4.04 -28.75
CA VAL A 17 -2.67 3.62 -28.78
C VAL A 17 -3.57 4.84 -28.68
N SER A 18 -4.48 4.98 -29.65
CA SER A 18 -5.51 6.02 -29.67
C SER A 18 -6.88 5.38 -29.84
N LEU A 19 -7.83 5.71 -28.96
CA LEU A 19 -9.17 5.15 -29.01
C LEU A 19 -10.23 6.08 -28.38
N ARG A 20 -11.47 5.81 -28.75
CA ARG A 20 -12.68 6.44 -28.21
C ARG A 20 -13.52 5.37 -27.52
N ILE A 21 -13.96 5.64 -26.30
CA ILE A 21 -14.73 4.69 -25.49
C ILE A 21 -16.04 5.36 -25.05
N PRO A 22 -17.21 4.76 -25.28
CA PRO A 22 -18.49 5.34 -24.87
C PRO A 22 -18.68 5.27 -23.35
N HIS A 23 -19.33 6.29 -22.78
CA HIS A 23 -19.80 6.22 -21.39
C HIS A 23 -21.09 5.42 -21.24
N TYR A 24 -21.36 5.04 -19.99
CA TYR A 24 -22.61 4.40 -19.55
C TYR A 24 -22.85 3.02 -20.18
N GLN A 25 -21.76 2.30 -20.44
CA GLN A 25 -21.78 0.98 -21.04
C GLN A 25 -20.93 0.00 -20.25
N LEU A 26 -21.21 -1.28 -20.45
CA LEU A 26 -20.32 -2.38 -20.06
C LEU A 26 -19.29 -2.59 -21.16
N ILE A 27 -18.02 -2.33 -20.87
CA ILE A 27 -16.90 -2.45 -21.81
C ILE A 27 -16.02 -3.63 -21.40
N ALA A 28 -15.73 -4.53 -22.32
CA ALA A 28 -14.74 -5.60 -22.12
C ALA A 28 -13.44 -5.28 -22.86
N ILE A 29 -12.31 -5.35 -22.15
CA ILE A 29 -10.96 -5.32 -22.69
C ILE A 29 -10.43 -6.74 -22.68
N THR A 30 -10.12 -7.26 -23.86
CA THR A 30 -9.69 -8.66 -24.08
C THR A 30 -8.45 -8.72 -24.98
N GLY A 31 -7.87 -9.92 -25.12
CA GLY A 31 -6.60 -10.19 -25.80
C GLY A 31 -5.66 -11.07 -24.98
N VAL A 32 -4.58 -11.57 -25.58
CA VAL A 32 -3.65 -12.54 -24.95
C VAL A 32 -2.92 -11.98 -23.71
N SER A 33 -2.41 -12.86 -22.83
CA SER A 33 -1.64 -12.44 -21.66
C SER A 33 -0.43 -11.58 -22.09
N GLY A 34 -0.18 -10.45 -21.41
CA GLY A 34 0.91 -9.53 -21.77
C GLY A 34 0.67 -8.62 -23.00
N SER A 35 -0.52 -8.63 -23.62
CA SER A 35 -0.82 -7.81 -24.81
C SER A 35 -0.93 -6.29 -24.56
N GLY A 36 -1.07 -5.86 -23.30
CA GLY A 36 -1.21 -4.44 -22.93
C GLY A 36 -2.55 -4.04 -22.30
N LYS A 37 -3.44 -5.01 -22.00
CA LYS A 37 -4.75 -4.76 -21.34
C LYS A 37 -4.63 -4.01 -20.02
N THR A 38 -3.84 -4.56 -19.10
CA THR A 38 -3.58 -3.95 -17.78
C THR A 38 -2.88 -2.60 -17.93
N SER A 39 -1.97 -2.46 -18.91
CA SER A 39 -1.34 -1.17 -19.20
C SER A 39 -2.36 -0.10 -19.58
N LEU A 40 -3.33 -0.42 -20.44
CA LEU A 40 -4.37 0.53 -20.82
C LEU A 40 -5.32 0.85 -19.67
N ALA A 41 -5.79 -0.17 -18.96
CA ALA A 41 -6.80 0.00 -17.91
C ALA A 41 -6.23 0.62 -16.62
N HIS A 42 -5.11 0.11 -16.13
CA HIS A 42 -4.54 0.52 -14.84
C HIS A 42 -3.48 1.60 -14.98
N ASP A 43 -2.49 1.39 -15.86
CA ASP A 43 -1.32 2.29 -15.96
C ASP A 43 -1.64 3.59 -16.72
N VAL A 44 -2.68 3.60 -17.56
CA VAL A 44 -3.14 4.80 -18.28
C VAL A 44 -4.41 5.35 -17.65
N LEU A 45 -5.55 4.65 -17.76
CA LEU A 45 -6.85 5.19 -17.35
C LEU A 45 -6.99 5.36 -15.82
N SER A 46 -6.68 4.32 -15.04
CA SER A 46 -6.76 4.41 -13.58
C SER A 46 -5.72 5.37 -13.01
N ALA A 47 -4.47 5.31 -13.50
CA ALA A 47 -3.41 6.21 -13.06
C ALA A 47 -3.79 7.68 -13.30
N GLU A 48 -4.30 8.01 -14.50
CA GLU A 48 -4.73 9.37 -14.80
C GLU A 48 -5.94 9.79 -13.97
N GLY A 49 -6.93 8.93 -13.83
CA GLY A 49 -8.11 9.19 -13.01
C GLY A 49 -7.77 9.44 -11.54
N GLN A 50 -6.86 8.65 -10.97
CA GLN A 50 -6.38 8.83 -9.59
C GLN A 50 -5.54 10.10 -9.44
N ARG A 51 -4.70 10.43 -10.42
CA ARG A 51 -3.92 11.67 -10.45
C ARG A 51 -4.83 12.89 -10.45
N LEU A 52 -5.75 12.96 -11.42
CA LEU A 52 -6.73 14.05 -11.55
C LEU A 52 -7.57 14.20 -10.28
N PHE A 53 -8.03 13.10 -9.69
CA PHE A 53 -8.80 13.16 -8.46
C PHE A 53 -7.95 13.64 -7.28
N SER A 54 -6.71 13.16 -7.13
CA SER A 54 -5.83 13.51 -6.01
C SER A 54 -5.35 14.96 -6.05
N GLU A 55 -5.10 15.51 -7.24
CA GLU A 55 -4.66 16.90 -7.44
C GLU A 55 -5.66 17.94 -6.91
N ASN A 56 -6.94 17.56 -6.83
CA ASN A 56 -8.03 18.41 -6.35
C ASN A 56 -8.17 18.42 -4.81
N PHE A 57 -7.40 17.62 -4.05
CA PHE A 57 -7.44 17.63 -2.57
C PHE A 57 -6.27 18.43 -1.96
N MET A 58 -6.61 19.57 -1.37
CA MET A 58 -5.68 20.57 -0.80
C MET A 58 -4.79 20.07 0.37
N GLY A 59 -5.00 18.86 0.90
CA GLY A 59 -4.18 18.26 1.98
C GLY A 59 -3.36 17.01 1.57
N GLY A 60 -3.53 16.53 0.33
CA GLY A 60 -2.84 15.34 -0.18
C GLY A 60 -1.43 15.61 -0.69
N ARG A 61 -1.16 16.81 -1.23
CA ARG A 61 0.09 17.13 -1.93
C ARG A 61 1.36 17.00 -1.07
N SER A 62 1.29 17.27 0.23
CA SER A 62 2.45 17.18 1.14
C SER A 62 2.70 15.78 1.72
N SER A 63 1.73 14.86 1.65
CA SER A 63 1.80 13.53 2.27
C SER A 63 1.79 12.38 1.25
N GLN A 64 1.41 12.64 0.00
CA GLN A 64 1.24 11.57 -0.99
C GLN A 64 2.45 11.36 -1.89
N GLY A 65 3.35 12.32 -2.08
CA GLY A 65 4.28 12.24 -3.21
C GLY A 65 3.54 12.38 -4.55
N ARG A 66 4.25 12.78 -5.60
CA ARG A 66 3.63 13.03 -6.91
C ARG A 66 3.32 11.71 -7.60
N LEU A 67 2.06 11.51 -7.98
CA LEU A 67 1.69 10.48 -8.95
C LEU A 67 2.19 10.91 -10.33
N ASN A 68 2.92 10.04 -11.01
CA ASN A 68 3.42 10.32 -12.35
C ASN A 68 2.25 10.39 -13.34
N ARG A 69 2.32 11.34 -14.28
CA ARG A 69 1.39 11.38 -15.42
C ARG A 69 1.71 10.20 -16.34
N PRO A 70 0.72 9.43 -16.79
CA PRO A 70 0.94 8.36 -17.75
C PRO A 70 1.41 8.93 -19.09
N ARG A 71 2.20 8.14 -19.83
CA ARG A 71 2.64 8.47 -21.19
C ARG A 71 1.48 8.42 -22.18
N ALA A 72 0.81 9.54 -22.36
CA ALA A 72 -0.17 9.79 -23.41
C ALA A 72 -0.14 11.28 -23.78
N SER A 73 -0.39 11.61 -25.05
CA SER A 73 -0.44 13.02 -25.47
C SER A 73 -1.69 13.71 -24.93
N ARG A 74 -2.82 12.98 -24.91
CA ARG A 74 -4.10 13.53 -24.49
C ARG A 74 -4.99 12.45 -23.88
N ILE A 75 -5.65 12.77 -22.78
CA ILE A 75 -6.67 11.95 -22.14
C ILE A 75 -7.80 12.88 -21.69
N GLU A 76 -9.00 12.69 -22.23
CA GLU A 76 -10.18 13.54 -21.97
C GLU A 76 -11.45 12.72 -21.73
N GLY A 77 -12.46 13.35 -21.13
CA GLY A 77 -13.75 12.71 -20.83
C GLY A 77 -13.70 11.74 -19.66
N LEU A 78 -12.61 11.67 -18.90
CA LEU A 78 -12.45 10.69 -17.83
C LEU A 78 -13.29 11.07 -16.60
N PHE A 79 -14.20 10.17 -16.23
CA PHE A 79 -14.90 10.23 -14.94
C PHE A 79 -13.96 9.91 -13.78
N PRO A 80 -14.30 10.28 -12.53
CA PRO A 80 -13.63 9.74 -11.35
C PRO A 80 -13.52 8.22 -11.44
N VAL A 81 -12.30 7.70 -11.30
CA VAL A 81 -12.02 6.28 -11.48
C VAL A 81 -11.99 5.56 -10.15
N ILE A 82 -12.69 4.43 -10.08
CA ILE A 82 -12.56 3.45 -9.00
C ILE A 82 -12.04 2.16 -9.61
N SER A 83 -10.75 1.88 -9.36
CA SER A 83 -10.14 0.61 -9.73
C SER A 83 -10.32 -0.43 -8.62
N ILE A 84 -10.82 -1.60 -9.00
CA ILE A 84 -11.06 -2.75 -8.12
C ILE A 84 -10.22 -3.93 -8.63
N ASP A 85 -8.96 -3.97 -8.20
CA ASP A 85 -8.04 -5.08 -8.47
C ASP A 85 -8.00 -6.09 -7.30
N GLN A 86 -7.36 -7.24 -7.52
CA GLN A 86 -7.21 -8.31 -6.52
C GLN A 86 -6.15 -8.03 -5.43
N ASN A 87 -5.24 -7.07 -5.65
CA ASN A 87 -4.03 -6.85 -4.85
C ASN A 87 -4.08 -5.59 -3.95
N SER A 88 -5.06 -4.71 -4.16
CA SER A 88 -5.22 -3.39 -3.52
C SER A 88 -5.96 -3.44 -2.18
N VAL A 89 -6.40 -4.62 -1.76
CA VAL A 89 -7.11 -4.78 -0.48
C VAL A 89 -6.10 -4.67 0.65
N VAL A 90 -6.24 -3.62 1.48
CA VAL A 90 -5.46 -3.49 2.72
C VAL A 90 -5.89 -4.60 3.68
N ARG A 91 -5.13 -5.70 3.68
CA ARG A 91 -5.37 -6.84 4.57
C ARG A 91 -4.75 -6.55 5.93
N SER A 92 -5.58 -6.53 6.97
CA SER A 92 -5.14 -6.25 8.34
C SER A 92 -5.82 -7.23 9.29
N PRO A 93 -5.11 -7.74 10.31
CA PRO A 93 -5.72 -8.60 11.32
C PRO A 93 -6.81 -7.87 12.13
N ARG A 94 -6.84 -6.53 12.08
CA ARG A 94 -7.88 -5.67 12.69
C ARG A 94 -9.10 -5.42 11.80
N SER A 95 -9.16 -6.02 10.61
CA SER A 95 -10.28 -5.92 9.69
C SER A 95 -10.90 -7.29 9.48
N THR A 96 -12.22 -7.38 9.64
CA THR A 96 -13.03 -8.57 9.39
C THR A 96 -14.01 -8.33 8.25
N VAL A 97 -14.63 -9.39 7.73
CA VAL A 97 -15.71 -9.31 6.73
C VAL A 97 -16.80 -8.34 7.18
N GLY A 98 -17.23 -8.40 8.44
CA GLY A 98 -18.27 -7.50 8.97
C GLY A 98 -17.88 -6.03 8.95
N THR A 99 -16.60 -5.69 9.15
CA THR A 99 -16.11 -4.31 9.01
C THR A 99 -15.94 -3.88 7.55
N LEU A 100 -15.58 -4.81 6.65
CA LEU A 100 -15.43 -4.53 5.22
C LEU A 100 -16.78 -4.31 4.53
N THR A 101 -17.81 -5.05 4.94
CA THR A 101 -19.19 -4.96 4.41
C THR A 101 -20.03 -3.91 5.13
N GLU A 102 -19.48 -3.27 6.17
CA GLU A 102 -20.16 -2.32 7.07
C GLU A 102 -21.38 -2.87 7.81
N LEU A 103 -21.65 -4.18 7.71
CA LEU A 103 -22.69 -4.84 8.48
C LEU A 103 -22.42 -4.70 9.98
N TRP A 104 -21.14 -4.72 10.38
CA TRP A 104 -20.74 -4.48 11.77
C TRP A 104 -21.16 -3.10 12.27
N ASP A 105 -21.07 -2.07 11.43
CA ASP A 105 -21.42 -0.70 11.84
C ASP A 105 -22.92 -0.47 12.02
N LEU A 106 -23.74 -1.21 11.26
CA LEU A 106 -25.19 -1.27 11.41
C LEU A 106 -25.59 -2.02 12.69
N LEU A 107 -24.96 -3.17 12.96
CA LEU A 107 -25.18 -3.93 14.19
C LEU A 107 -24.80 -3.10 15.43
N ARG A 108 -23.64 -2.42 15.42
CA ARG A 108 -23.21 -1.53 16.50
C ARG A 108 -24.19 -0.39 16.75
N LEU A 109 -24.88 0.10 15.72
CA LEU A 109 -25.91 1.12 15.86
C LEU A 109 -27.14 0.57 16.59
N LEU A 110 -27.62 -0.61 16.20
CA LEU A 110 -28.75 -1.28 16.87
C LEU A 110 -28.43 -1.58 18.34
N PHE A 111 -27.26 -2.16 18.63
CA PHE A 111 -26.83 -2.46 19.99
C PHE A 111 -26.68 -1.21 20.85
N ALA A 112 -26.17 -0.11 20.29
CA ALA A 112 -26.05 1.15 21.02
C ALA A 112 -27.42 1.76 21.37
N ARG A 113 -28.45 1.55 20.55
CA ARG A 113 -29.78 2.15 20.72
C ARG A 113 -30.76 1.29 21.50
N LEU A 114 -30.72 -0.03 21.31
CA LEU A 114 -31.73 -0.98 21.80
C LEU A 114 -31.16 -2.06 22.73
N GLY A 115 -29.83 -2.18 22.80
CA GLY A 115 -29.17 -3.19 23.62
C GLY A 115 -29.44 -2.98 25.10
N LYS A 116 -29.70 -4.07 25.82
CA LYS A 116 -29.91 -4.08 27.27
C LYS A 116 -28.81 -4.90 27.94
N SER A 117 -28.37 -4.47 29.11
CA SER A 117 -27.33 -5.15 29.89
C SER A 117 -27.84 -5.33 31.32
N ASP A 118 -27.46 -6.44 31.94
CA ASP A 118 -27.75 -6.70 33.35
C ASP A 118 -26.80 -5.92 34.28
N ILE A 119 -25.76 -5.29 33.72
CA ILE A 119 -24.86 -4.38 34.45
C ILE A 119 -25.58 -3.04 34.70
N PRO A 120 -25.78 -2.65 35.97
CA PRO A 120 -26.41 -1.37 36.32
C PRO A 120 -25.63 -0.17 35.77
N ASP A 121 -26.35 0.87 35.33
CA ASP A 121 -25.80 2.15 34.85
C ASP A 121 -24.82 2.07 33.66
N LEU A 122 -24.81 0.95 32.92
CA LEU A 122 -23.99 0.83 31.72
C LEU A 122 -24.58 1.65 30.56
N HIS A 123 -23.99 2.80 30.27
CA HIS A 123 -24.33 3.58 29.08
C HIS A 123 -23.81 2.93 27.80
N THR A 124 -24.71 2.62 26.87
CA THR A 124 -24.37 2.04 25.57
C THR A 124 -24.13 3.12 24.52
N TYR A 125 -23.04 3.00 23.77
CA TYR A 125 -22.67 3.88 22.67
C TYR A 125 -21.88 3.11 21.61
N ARG A 126 -21.79 3.63 20.38
CA ARG A 126 -21.25 2.86 19.24
C ARG A 126 -19.79 2.43 19.40
N SER A 127 -18.94 3.18 20.12
CA SER A 127 -17.54 2.79 20.32
C SER A 127 -17.35 1.63 21.31
N LEU A 128 -18.28 1.43 22.25
CA LEU A 128 -18.28 0.27 23.15
C LEU A 128 -18.31 -1.06 22.37
N PHE A 129 -19.01 -1.09 21.24
CA PHE A 129 -19.13 -2.29 20.39
C PHE A 129 -18.05 -2.38 19.29
N SER A 130 -16.94 -1.65 19.44
CA SER A 130 -15.85 -1.63 18.46
C SER A 130 -14.60 -2.29 19.00
N PHE A 131 -14.20 -3.42 18.40
CA PHE A 131 -12.90 -4.04 18.69
C PHE A 131 -11.70 -3.25 18.13
N ASN A 132 -11.94 -2.14 17.43
CA ASN A 132 -10.90 -1.24 16.91
C ASN A 132 -10.69 0.00 17.79
N LEU A 133 -11.53 0.21 18.81
CA LEU A 133 -11.44 1.35 19.71
C LEU A 133 -11.17 0.89 21.16
N PRO A 134 -10.44 1.70 21.97
CA PRO A 134 -10.15 1.37 23.36
C PRO A 134 -11.37 1.06 24.22
N ASP A 135 -12.47 1.74 23.96
CA ASP A 135 -13.72 1.56 24.72
C ASP A 135 -14.30 0.14 24.60
N GLY A 136 -14.06 -0.55 23.47
CA GLY A 136 -14.73 -1.80 23.12
C GLY A 136 -13.83 -3.02 23.00
N TYR A 137 -12.52 -2.86 22.75
CA TYR A 137 -11.66 -4.01 22.53
C TYR A 137 -11.43 -4.85 23.79
N CYS A 138 -11.15 -6.14 23.61
CA CYS A 138 -10.61 -6.98 24.67
C CYS A 138 -9.19 -6.49 25.04
N PRO A 139 -8.90 -6.22 26.33
CA PRO A 139 -7.59 -5.69 26.73
C PRO A 139 -6.45 -6.71 26.55
N GLY A 140 -6.73 -8.02 26.65
CA GLY A 140 -5.74 -9.08 26.51
C GLY A 140 -5.17 -9.20 25.09
N CYS A 141 -6.01 -9.07 24.06
CA CYS A 141 -5.57 -9.15 22.65
C CYS A 141 -5.63 -7.80 21.91
N LYS A 142 -6.04 -6.72 22.58
CA LYS A 142 -6.27 -5.38 21.99
C LYS A 142 -7.11 -5.45 20.71
N GLY A 143 -8.15 -6.27 20.73
CA GLY A 143 -9.13 -6.39 19.65
C GLY A 143 -8.75 -7.32 18.49
N LEU A 144 -7.63 -8.04 18.59
CA LEU A 144 -7.22 -8.99 17.55
C LEU A 144 -8.00 -10.31 17.60
N GLY A 145 -8.44 -10.73 18.78
CA GLY A 145 -9.08 -12.05 18.98
C GLY A 145 -8.08 -13.21 19.09
N VAL A 146 -6.83 -13.00 18.70
CA VAL A 146 -5.74 -13.96 18.84
C VAL A 146 -4.59 -13.39 19.67
N GLN A 147 -3.79 -14.28 20.26
CA GLN A 147 -2.54 -13.97 20.94
C GLN A 147 -1.44 -14.87 20.35
N ASP A 148 -0.31 -14.26 20.02
CA ASP A 148 0.87 -14.98 19.53
C ASP A 148 1.60 -15.58 20.73
N HIS A 149 1.81 -16.89 20.72
CA HIS A 149 2.57 -17.63 21.73
C HIS A 149 3.75 -18.34 21.08
N ILE A 150 4.88 -18.44 21.77
CA ILE A 150 6.01 -19.23 21.27
C ILE A 150 5.66 -20.71 21.35
N ASP A 151 5.81 -21.42 20.24
CA ASP A 151 5.65 -22.87 20.19
C ASP A 151 7.01 -23.53 20.47
N PRO A 152 7.17 -24.23 21.62
CA PRO A 152 8.43 -24.86 21.99
C PRO A 152 8.94 -25.85 20.94
N SER A 153 8.03 -26.53 20.23
CA SER A 153 8.41 -27.52 19.21
C SER A 153 9.12 -26.90 18.01
N MET A 154 8.86 -25.62 17.70
CA MET A 154 9.51 -24.89 16.61
C MET A 154 10.92 -24.41 16.99
N LEU A 155 11.28 -24.42 18.28
CA LEU A 155 12.62 -24.05 18.76
C LEU A 155 13.63 -25.18 18.63
N ILE A 156 13.17 -26.42 18.49
CA ILE A 156 14.02 -27.62 18.47
C ILE A 156 14.44 -27.92 17.02
N ALA A 157 15.74 -27.85 16.75
CA ALA A 157 16.32 -28.21 15.47
C ALA A 157 16.50 -29.73 15.36
N ASP A 158 17.01 -30.35 16.42
CA ASP A 158 17.29 -31.79 16.50
C ASP A 158 17.22 -32.24 17.97
N ALA A 159 16.18 -33.01 18.30
CA ALA A 159 15.93 -33.47 19.66
C ALA A 159 16.93 -34.54 20.13
N SER A 160 17.68 -35.17 19.22
CA SER A 160 18.69 -36.18 19.56
C SER A 160 20.01 -35.57 20.06
N LYS A 161 20.19 -34.26 19.91
CA LYS A 161 21.40 -33.55 20.35
C LYS A 161 21.23 -32.96 21.75
N THR A 162 22.36 -32.68 22.40
CA THR A 162 22.41 -31.94 23.67
C THR A 162 22.19 -30.45 23.45
N ILE A 163 21.88 -29.70 24.51
CA ILE A 163 21.70 -28.25 24.43
C ILE A 163 23.01 -27.59 23.94
N ARG A 164 24.16 -28.04 24.45
CA ARG A 164 25.50 -27.59 24.00
C ARG A 164 25.80 -27.99 22.55
N GLY A 165 25.34 -29.16 22.13
CA GLY A 165 25.50 -29.70 20.77
C GLY A 165 24.59 -29.07 19.72
N GLY A 166 23.79 -28.07 20.08
CA GLY A 166 22.94 -27.34 19.15
C GLY A 166 21.56 -27.96 18.94
N ALA A 167 20.94 -28.50 20.00
CA ALA A 167 19.55 -28.97 19.95
C ALA A 167 18.55 -27.88 19.50
N PHE A 168 18.85 -26.60 19.78
CA PHE A 168 17.98 -25.47 19.44
C PHE A 168 18.37 -24.78 18.13
N VAL A 169 17.35 -24.37 17.34
CA VAL A 169 17.50 -23.52 16.14
C VAL A 169 18.18 -22.18 16.47
N LEU A 170 18.05 -21.71 17.72
CA LEU A 170 18.61 -20.46 18.22
C LEU A 170 20.11 -20.53 18.56
N THR A 171 20.74 -21.69 18.45
CA THR A 171 22.15 -21.87 18.78
C THR A 171 23.03 -21.28 17.68
N THR A 172 23.86 -20.30 18.03
CA THR A 172 24.83 -19.69 17.11
C THR A 172 26.09 -20.55 16.97
N PRO A 173 26.91 -20.38 15.90
CA PRO A 173 28.17 -21.12 15.72
C PRO A 173 29.16 -20.99 16.88
N ASN A 174 29.04 -19.94 17.71
CA ASN A 174 29.87 -19.72 18.89
C ASN A 174 29.23 -20.30 20.17
N ASN A 175 28.33 -21.28 20.05
CA ASN A 175 27.62 -21.94 21.15
C ASN A 175 26.86 -20.99 22.10
N TYR A 176 26.37 -19.86 21.59
CA TYR A 176 25.46 -18.98 22.32
C TYR A 176 24.03 -19.19 21.84
N ILE A 177 23.10 -19.40 22.78
CA ILE A 177 21.66 -19.52 22.50
C ILE A 177 21.06 -18.12 22.51
N VAL A 178 20.58 -17.66 21.34
CA VAL A 178 19.93 -16.35 21.23
C VAL A 178 18.69 -16.31 22.14
N TYR A 179 18.44 -15.16 22.78
CA TYR A 179 17.35 -14.91 23.75
C TYR A 179 17.45 -15.59 25.11
N SER A 180 18.45 -16.45 25.35
CA SER A 180 18.70 -16.99 26.71
C SER A 180 19.21 -15.93 27.70
N GLN A 181 19.77 -14.82 27.23
CA GLN A 181 20.39 -13.73 28.02
C GLN A 181 21.60 -14.13 28.88
N VAL A 182 21.91 -15.42 28.98
CA VAL A 182 23.03 -15.99 29.73
C VAL A 182 23.98 -16.73 28.79
N THR A 183 25.22 -16.97 29.23
CA THR A 183 26.13 -17.82 28.46
C THR A 183 25.79 -19.29 28.66
N MET A 184 26.33 -20.18 27.83
CA MET A 184 26.10 -21.62 27.92
C MET A 184 26.57 -22.18 29.27
N GLU A 185 27.67 -21.65 29.80
CA GLU A 185 28.24 -22.04 31.10
C GLU A 185 27.35 -21.61 32.26
N VAL A 186 26.76 -20.41 32.17
CA VAL A 186 25.81 -19.93 33.18
C VAL A 186 24.51 -20.73 33.12
N LEU A 187 24.05 -21.11 31.93
CA LEU A 187 22.90 -22.00 31.79
C LEU A 187 23.18 -23.39 32.39
N ASP A 188 24.39 -23.94 32.22
CA ASP A 188 24.80 -25.19 32.87
C ASP A 188 24.80 -25.07 34.39
N GLN A 189 25.23 -23.93 34.95
CA GLN A 189 25.14 -23.68 36.39
C GLN A 189 23.68 -23.73 36.89
N VAL A 190 22.74 -23.13 36.14
CA VAL A 190 21.31 -23.18 36.46
C VAL A 190 20.79 -24.62 36.39
N CYS A 191 21.10 -25.35 35.33
CA CYS A 191 20.64 -26.74 35.18
C CYS A 191 21.19 -27.64 36.30
N ARG A 192 22.45 -27.45 36.69
CA ARG A 192 23.07 -28.23 37.79
C ARG A 192 22.45 -27.94 39.13
N ALA A 193 22.08 -26.69 39.39
CA ALA A 193 21.34 -26.33 40.61
C ALA A 193 19.95 -27.00 40.66
N GLU A 194 19.35 -27.28 39.50
CA GLU A 194 18.10 -28.02 39.32
C GLU A 194 18.29 -29.54 39.18
N GLY A 195 19.52 -30.05 39.36
CA GLY A 195 19.81 -31.48 39.38
C GLY A 195 20.06 -32.15 38.02
N PHE A 196 20.28 -31.40 36.95
CA PHE A 196 20.65 -31.95 35.62
C PHE A 196 21.75 -31.13 34.94
N ASN A 197 22.14 -31.46 33.70
CA ASN A 197 23.13 -30.67 32.97
C ASN A 197 22.77 -30.52 31.49
N ILE A 198 23.42 -29.58 30.81
CA ILE A 198 23.10 -29.24 29.42
C ILE A 198 23.66 -30.23 28.37
N ASP A 199 24.41 -31.23 28.83
CA ASP A 199 25.05 -32.24 28.00
C ASP A 199 24.21 -33.54 27.90
N ILE A 200 22.98 -33.52 28.39
CA ILE A 200 21.97 -34.55 28.17
C ILE A 200 21.23 -34.27 26.83
N PRO A 201 21.00 -35.27 25.96
CA PRO A 201 20.17 -35.11 24.77
C PRO A 201 18.77 -34.57 25.08
N TRP A 202 18.28 -33.63 24.26
CA TRP A 202 17.01 -32.93 24.53
C TRP A 202 15.80 -33.87 24.70
N GLN A 203 15.75 -34.94 23.92
CA GLN A 203 14.68 -35.95 24.00
C GLN A 203 14.70 -36.77 25.30
N GLU A 204 15.85 -36.87 25.97
CA GLU A 204 16.03 -37.63 27.21
C GLU A 204 15.75 -36.78 28.47
N LEU A 205 15.63 -35.46 28.32
CA LEU A 205 15.21 -34.59 29.41
C LEU A 205 13.73 -34.79 29.78
N THR A 206 13.43 -34.75 31.08
CA THR A 206 12.04 -34.73 31.56
C THR A 206 11.36 -33.41 31.22
N ASP A 207 10.02 -33.36 31.27
CA ASP A 207 9.29 -32.13 30.95
C ASP A 207 9.57 -31.00 31.96
N GLU A 208 9.84 -31.35 33.22
CA GLU A 208 10.28 -30.41 34.27
C GLU A 208 11.66 -29.82 33.95
N GLN A 209 12.62 -30.65 33.50
CA GLN A 209 13.94 -30.19 33.09
C GLN A 209 13.89 -29.32 31.82
N LYS A 210 13.05 -29.70 30.85
CA LYS A 210 12.79 -28.86 29.67
C LYS A 210 12.18 -27.51 30.06
N ASN A 211 11.28 -27.51 31.05
CA ASN A 211 10.64 -26.31 31.56
C ASN A 211 11.66 -25.33 32.19
N VAL A 212 12.66 -25.82 32.92
CA VAL A 212 13.76 -24.98 33.45
C VAL A 212 14.46 -24.19 32.34
N VAL A 213 14.78 -24.84 31.23
CA VAL A 213 15.49 -24.21 30.11
C VAL A 213 14.58 -23.22 29.36
N LEU A 214 13.32 -23.59 29.14
CA LEU A 214 12.39 -22.80 28.33
C LEU A 214 11.77 -21.64 29.10
N ASN A 215 11.35 -21.86 30.34
CA ASN A 215 10.55 -20.92 31.12
C ASN A 215 11.28 -20.37 32.36
N GLY A 216 12.50 -20.84 32.62
CA GLY A 216 13.37 -20.31 33.65
C GLY A 216 13.38 -21.10 34.94
N SER A 217 14.18 -20.62 35.89
CA SER A 217 14.35 -21.20 37.22
C SER A 217 14.62 -20.09 38.24
N THR A 218 14.07 -20.27 39.44
CA THR A 218 14.26 -19.39 40.60
C THR A 218 15.24 -19.94 41.63
N THR A 219 15.94 -21.03 41.33
CA THR A 219 16.80 -21.74 42.29
C THR A 219 18.10 -20.99 42.60
N ILE A 220 18.71 -20.38 41.58
CA ILE A 220 19.92 -19.55 41.75
C ILE A 220 19.80 -18.23 41.00
N ARG A 221 20.48 -17.20 41.51
CA ARG A 221 20.67 -15.94 40.80
C ARG A 221 21.92 -15.99 39.95
N VAL A 222 21.84 -15.43 38.75
CA VAL A 222 22.91 -15.45 37.75
C VAL A 222 23.11 -14.08 37.11
N LEU A 223 24.31 -13.84 36.60
CA LEU A 223 24.67 -12.60 35.93
C LEU A 223 24.23 -12.59 34.47
N PHE A 224 23.47 -11.56 34.08
CA PHE A 224 22.98 -11.41 32.70
C PHE A 224 24.05 -10.77 31.77
N GLY A 225 24.14 -11.25 30.51
CA GLY A 225 24.90 -10.61 29.43
C GLY A 225 25.94 -11.48 28.71
N LYS A 226 26.21 -11.12 27.44
CA LYS A 226 27.06 -11.90 26.50
C LYS A 226 28.58 -11.72 26.66
N HIS A 227 29.05 -10.59 27.21
CA HIS A 227 30.48 -10.27 27.30
C HIS A 227 30.92 -10.02 28.75
N PRO A 228 32.02 -10.62 29.23
CA PRO A 228 32.58 -10.28 30.54
C PRO A 228 33.02 -8.81 30.60
N LEU A 229 33.09 -8.25 31.80
CA LEU A 229 33.38 -6.82 32.04
C LEU A 229 34.67 -6.35 31.34
N GLU A 230 35.68 -7.21 31.33
CA GLU A 230 37.00 -7.00 30.72
C GLU A 230 36.95 -6.78 29.20
N SER A 231 36.02 -7.44 28.49
CA SER A 231 35.85 -7.27 27.04
C SER A 231 35.17 -5.94 26.69
N ARG A 232 34.39 -5.36 27.61
CA ARG A 232 33.65 -4.10 27.39
C ARG A 232 34.49 -2.87 27.74
N LEU A 233 35.46 -3.01 28.65
CA LEU A 233 36.42 -1.96 29.01
C LEU A 233 37.42 -1.60 27.89
N ARG A 234 37.48 -2.38 26.79
CA ARG A 234 38.33 -2.09 25.61
C ARG A 234 37.79 -0.95 24.72
N TRP A 235 36.55 -0.51 24.92
CA TRP A 235 35.91 0.54 24.11
C TRP A 235 35.99 1.89 24.84
N LYS A 236 36.81 2.82 24.34
CA LYS A 236 36.94 4.17 24.93
C LYS A 236 35.64 4.97 24.76
N GLY A 237 35.10 5.50 25.86
CA GLY A 237 34.00 6.48 25.85
C GLY A 237 32.60 5.98 26.24
N ILE A 238 32.44 4.69 26.62
CA ILE A 238 31.15 4.14 27.07
C ILE A 238 31.26 3.73 28.54
N THR A 239 30.49 4.37 29.42
CA THR A 239 30.25 3.89 30.79
C THR A 239 29.42 2.60 30.71
N ALA A 240 30.09 1.45 30.79
CA ALA A 240 29.41 0.16 30.81
C ALA A 240 28.53 0.05 32.06
N LYS A 241 27.21 -0.11 31.90
CA LYS A 241 26.31 -0.44 33.01
C LYS A 241 26.75 -1.78 33.65
N PRO A 242 26.72 -1.90 35.00
CA PRO A 242 26.99 -3.16 35.69
C PRO A 242 26.07 -4.27 35.17
N ARG A 243 26.54 -5.53 35.20
CA ARG A 243 25.66 -6.68 34.92
C ARG A 243 24.61 -6.76 36.03
N GLU A 244 23.37 -6.95 35.63
CA GLU A 244 22.26 -7.21 36.57
C GLU A 244 22.31 -8.68 36.98
N GLU A 245 22.12 -8.93 38.28
CA GLU A 245 22.04 -10.26 38.87
C GLU A 245 20.57 -10.55 39.19
N ASP A 246 20.02 -11.60 38.59
CA ASP A 246 18.60 -11.95 38.68
C ASP A 246 18.42 -13.46 38.47
N TYR A 247 17.21 -13.98 38.67
CA TYR A 247 16.89 -15.38 38.39
C TYR A 247 16.84 -15.65 36.88
N TYR A 248 17.16 -16.88 36.46
CA TYR A 248 17.11 -17.24 35.05
C TYR A 248 15.66 -17.20 34.53
N LYS A 249 15.41 -16.34 33.54
CA LYS A 249 14.05 -16.05 33.05
C LYS A 249 13.54 -17.05 32.00
N GLY A 250 14.39 -17.94 31.51
CA GLY A 250 14.05 -18.83 30.40
C GLY A 250 14.05 -18.14 29.03
N ILE A 251 14.09 -18.94 27.98
CA ILE A 251 14.11 -18.48 26.59
C ILE A 251 12.74 -17.91 26.16
N ILE A 252 11.64 -18.60 26.48
CA ILE A 252 10.28 -18.25 26.05
C ILE A 252 9.81 -16.93 26.67
N PRO A 253 9.91 -16.70 28.00
CA PRO A 253 9.43 -15.45 28.60
C PRO A 253 10.16 -14.21 28.04
N VAL A 254 11.46 -14.33 27.75
CA VAL A 254 12.24 -13.26 27.11
C VAL A 254 11.73 -12.99 25.69
N MET A 255 11.44 -14.04 24.91
CA MET A 255 10.90 -13.92 23.56
C MET A 255 9.49 -13.30 23.57
N GLU A 256 8.62 -13.73 24.49
CA GLU A 256 7.26 -13.18 24.65
C GLU A 256 7.28 -11.72 25.12
N GLU A 257 8.19 -11.35 26.02
CA GLU A 257 8.35 -9.96 26.45
C GLU A 257 8.75 -9.05 25.29
N ILE A 258 9.66 -9.52 24.41
CA ILE A 258 10.02 -8.79 23.19
C ILE A 258 8.80 -8.66 22.27
N LEU A 259 8.05 -9.75 22.03
CA LEU A 259 6.84 -9.72 21.19
C LEU A 259 5.75 -8.77 21.72
N ARG A 260 5.63 -8.63 23.05
CA ARG A 260 4.70 -7.69 23.68
C ARG A 260 5.08 -6.23 23.42
N ARG A 261 6.36 -5.92 23.24
CA ARG A 261 6.89 -4.58 22.93
C ARG A 261 6.90 -4.32 21.42
N GLU A 262 7.36 -5.27 20.61
CA GLU A 262 7.51 -5.18 19.16
C GLU A 262 7.26 -6.52 18.46
N ARG A 263 6.58 -6.53 17.29
CA ARG A 263 6.41 -7.74 16.46
C ARG A 263 7.71 -8.10 15.72
N ASN A 264 8.69 -8.61 16.45
CA ASN A 264 10.01 -8.94 15.91
C ASN A 264 9.94 -10.15 14.95
N PRO A 265 10.25 -9.99 13.65
CA PRO A 265 10.11 -11.07 12.66
C PRO A 265 10.97 -12.32 12.97
N ASN A 266 12.11 -12.14 13.65
CA ASN A 266 13.03 -13.24 13.98
C ASN A 266 12.47 -14.17 15.07
N ILE A 267 11.53 -13.66 15.87
CA ILE A 267 10.85 -14.40 16.93
C ILE A 267 9.53 -14.97 16.41
N MET A 268 8.79 -14.20 15.60
CA MET A 268 7.48 -14.59 15.04
C MET A 268 7.51 -15.93 14.29
N ARG A 269 8.63 -16.29 13.66
CA ARG A 269 8.80 -17.59 12.97
C ARG A 269 8.71 -18.82 13.90
N PHE A 270 8.78 -18.61 15.21
CA PHE A 270 8.64 -19.64 16.24
C PHE A 270 7.34 -19.51 17.03
N SER A 271 6.42 -18.64 16.58
CA SER A 271 5.15 -18.39 17.28
C SER A 271 3.97 -19.01 16.54
N ARG A 272 2.96 -19.44 17.30
CA ARG A 272 1.61 -19.74 16.81
C ARG A 272 0.64 -18.71 17.35
N SER A 273 -0.32 -18.31 16.52
CA SER A 273 -1.44 -17.50 16.98
C SER A 273 -2.53 -18.44 17.51
N ASN A 274 -2.83 -18.32 18.81
CA ASN A 274 -3.94 -19.04 19.42
C ASN A 274 -5.12 -18.10 19.67
N THR A 275 -6.32 -18.67 19.79
CA THR A 275 -7.51 -17.93 20.20
C THR A 275 -7.26 -17.27 21.55
N CYS A 276 -7.54 -15.97 21.67
CA CYS A 276 -7.33 -15.23 22.91
C CYS A 276 -8.17 -15.83 24.04
N VAL A 277 -7.52 -16.21 25.13
CA VAL A 277 -8.18 -16.84 26.29
C VAL A 277 -9.20 -15.90 26.94
N GLN A 278 -8.86 -14.61 27.05
CA GLN A 278 -9.71 -13.64 27.76
C GLN A 278 -11.06 -13.38 27.08
N CYS A 279 -11.09 -13.30 25.74
CA CYS A 279 -12.34 -13.06 25.02
C CYS A 279 -12.82 -14.27 24.21
N SER A 280 -12.14 -15.41 24.31
CA SER A 280 -12.40 -16.61 23.50
C SER A 280 -12.53 -16.29 22.00
N GLY A 281 -11.69 -15.39 21.48
CA GLY A 281 -11.72 -14.98 20.07
C GLY A 281 -12.72 -13.88 19.71
N LYS A 282 -13.61 -13.48 20.62
CA LYS A 282 -14.69 -12.50 20.36
C LYS A 282 -14.25 -11.06 20.17
N ARG A 283 -12.96 -10.76 20.39
CA ARG A 283 -12.30 -9.44 20.21
C ARG A 283 -12.79 -8.31 21.12
N LEU A 284 -13.93 -8.43 21.77
CA LEU A 284 -14.56 -7.41 22.58
C LEU A 284 -14.30 -7.61 24.08
N ASN A 285 -14.44 -6.54 24.86
CA ASN A 285 -14.42 -6.61 26.32
C ASN A 285 -15.74 -7.15 26.90
N GLU A 286 -15.71 -7.47 28.18
CA GLU A 286 -16.84 -8.04 28.91
C GLU A 286 -18.07 -7.11 28.92
N LYS A 287 -17.87 -5.79 29.08
CA LYS A 287 -18.97 -4.81 29.06
C LYS A 287 -19.73 -4.80 27.75
N ALA A 288 -19.04 -4.93 26.62
CA ALA A 288 -19.69 -5.01 25.31
C ALA A 288 -20.42 -6.34 25.12
N LEU A 289 -19.89 -7.44 25.65
CA LEU A 289 -20.46 -8.78 25.55
C LEU A 289 -21.64 -9.02 26.51
N SER A 290 -21.76 -8.23 27.57
CA SER A 290 -22.90 -8.29 28.50
C SER A 290 -24.17 -7.69 27.91
N VAL A 291 -24.05 -6.80 26.92
CA VAL A 291 -25.21 -6.17 26.26
C VAL A 291 -25.83 -7.17 25.28
N LYS A 292 -27.13 -7.41 25.44
CA LYS A 292 -27.94 -8.29 24.60
C LYS A 292 -28.97 -7.51 23.79
N LEU A 293 -29.17 -7.92 22.54
CA LEU A 293 -30.24 -7.50 21.66
C LEU A 293 -30.99 -8.76 21.21
N TRP A 294 -32.30 -8.81 21.43
CA TRP A 294 -33.13 -10.01 21.19
C TRP A 294 -32.53 -11.30 21.76
N GLY A 295 -32.00 -11.22 22.98
CA GLY A 295 -31.40 -12.34 23.72
C GLY A 295 -29.98 -12.73 23.31
N ARG A 296 -29.36 -12.03 22.35
CA ARG A 296 -28.02 -12.34 21.83
C ARG A 296 -27.06 -11.17 22.02
N ASP A 297 -25.80 -11.45 22.35
CA ASP A 297 -24.78 -10.40 22.31
C ASP A 297 -24.28 -10.17 20.88
N ILE A 298 -23.55 -9.08 20.68
CA ILE A 298 -23.08 -8.70 19.34
C ILE A 298 -22.09 -9.70 18.74
N SER A 299 -21.38 -10.49 19.56
CA SER A 299 -20.46 -11.53 19.06
C SER A 299 -21.21 -12.68 18.42
N ALA A 300 -22.41 -13.03 18.91
CA ALA A 300 -23.25 -14.05 18.30
C ALA A 300 -23.64 -13.71 16.85
N PHE A 301 -23.86 -12.42 16.54
CA PHE A 301 -24.08 -11.98 15.16
C PHE A 301 -22.80 -12.00 14.33
N SER A 302 -21.62 -11.84 14.96
CA SER A 302 -20.34 -11.90 14.26
C SER A 302 -20.04 -13.28 13.71
N GLU A 303 -20.44 -14.31 14.45
CA GLU A 303 -20.18 -15.72 14.11
C GLU A 303 -21.08 -16.23 12.98
N MET A 304 -22.23 -15.59 12.77
CA MET A 304 -23.15 -15.93 11.68
C MET A 304 -22.55 -15.65 10.31
N SER A 305 -22.88 -16.51 9.33
CA SER A 305 -22.65 -16.25 7.91
C SER A 305 -23.56 -15.14 7.39
N ILE A 306 -23.19 -14.52 6.28
CA ILE A 306 -24.03 -13.52 5.60
C ILE A 306 -25.42 -14.10 5.27
N LYS A 307 -25.51 -15.35 4.83
CA LYS A 307 -26.78 -16.06 4.58
C LYS A 307 -27.63 -16.17 5.85
N GLN A 308 -27.00 -16.52 6.98
CA GLN A 308 -27.69 -16.62 8.28
C GLN A 308 -28.15 -15.25 8.78
N ILE A 309 -27.33 -14.20 8.63
CA ILE A 309 -27.74 -12.83 8.95
C ILE A 309 -28.93 -12.41 8.09
N HIS A 310 -28.91 -12.69 6.78
CA HIS A 310 -30.02 -12.36 5.89
C HIS A 310 -31.32 -13.02 6.38
N SER A 311 -31.34 -14.34 6.55
CA SER A 311 -32.51 -15.07 7.04
C SER A 311 -32.98 -14.55 8.40
N TYR A 312 -32.05 -14.31 9.34
CA TYR A 312 -32.41 -13.77 10.66
C TYR A 312 -33.15 -12.44 10.57
N PHE A 313 -32.66 -11.50 9.75
CA PHE A 313 -33.31 -10.19 9.59
C PHE A 313 -34.55 -10.23 8.70
N SER A 314 -34.67 -11.19 7.79
CA SER A 314 -35.89 -11.42 6.99
C SER A 314 -37.04 -11.91 7.88
N ASP A 315 -36.75 -12.82 8.80
CA ASP A 315 -37.76 -13.45 9.68
C ASP A 315 -38.00 -12.65 10.97
N LEU A 316 -37.25 -11.57 11.20
CA LEU A 316 -37.31 -10.75 12.40
C LEU A 316 -38.67 -10.06 12.52
N LYS A 317 -39.41 -10.41 13.58
CA LYS A 317 -40.64 -9.72 13.99
C LYS A 317 -40.29 -8.51 14.84
N VAL A 318 -40.55 -7.32 14.31
CA VAL A 318 -40.30 -6.04 14.99
C VAL A 318 -41.60 -5.58 15.65
N THR A 319 -41.53 -5.11 16.90
CA THR A 319 -42.69 -4.52 17.59
C THR A 319 -42.96 -3.10 17.10
N ASP A 320 -44.20 -2.62 17.22
CA ASP A 320 -44.59 -1.26 16.78
C ASP A 320 -43.73 -0.17 17.44
N SER A 321 -43.33 -0.37 18.69
CA SER A 321 -42.46 0.54 19.45
C SER A 321 -41.02 0.63 18.93
N GLU A 322 -40.51 -0.40 18.27
CA GLU A 322 -39.11 -0.47 17.78
C GLU A 322 -39.00 -0.16 16.28
N SER A 323 -40.12 -0.23 15.56
CA SER A 323 -40.21 -0.14 14.09
C SER A 323 -39.48 1.05 13.49
N MET A 324 -39.67 2.27 14.03
CA MET A 324 -39.02 3.49 13.50
C MET A 324 -37.48 3.44 13.54
N THR A 325 -36.88 2.66 14.46
CA THR A 325 -35.43 2.54 14.58
C THR A 325 -34.88 1.31 13.85
N VAL A 326 -35.61 0.19 13.92
CA VAL A 326 -35.13 -1.09 13.39
C VAL A 326 -35.32 -1.19 11.88
N GLU A 327 -36.44 -0.71 11.34
CA GLU A 327 -36.80 -0.94 9.94
C GLU A 327 -35.79 -0.37 8.92
N PRO A 328 -35.30 0.88 9.07
CA PRO A 328 -34.29 1.41 8.14
C PRO A 328 -32.98 0.63 8.18
N VAL A 329 -32.61 0.13 9.36
CA VAL A 329 -31.39 -0.67 9.53
C VAL A 329 -31.59 -2.09 8.98
N ARG A 330 -32.78 -2.67 9.18
CA ARG A 330 -33.17 -3.98 8.62
C ARG A 330 -33.10 -3.96 7.10
N GLU A 331 -33.71 -2.96 6.46
CA GLU A 331 -33.67 -2.78 5.01
C GLU A 331 -32.22 -2.64 4.49
N ALA A 332 -31.39 -1.84 5.16
CA ALA A 332 -29.99 -1.68 4.82
C ALA A 332 -29.18 -3.00 4.96
N ILE A 333 -29.44 -3.79 6.00
CA ILE A 333 -28.82 -5.11 6.20
C ILE A 333 -29.27 -6.08 5.10
N LEU A 334 -30.57 -6.16 4.80
CA LEU A 334 -31.13 -7.08 3.80
C LEU A 334 -30.63 -6.76 2.39
N ASN A 335 -30.56 -5.48 2.02
CA ASN A 335 -30.02 -5.06 0.72
C ASN A 335 -28.53 -5.44 0.58
N ARG A 336 -27.70 -5.17 1.60
CA ARG A 336 -26.27 -5.50 1.60
C ARG A 336 -26.03 -7.01 1.58
N THR A 337 -26.71 -7.76 2.43
CA THR A 337 -26.57 -9.22 2.49
C THR A 337 -27.10 -9.89 1.23
N GLY A 338 -28.20 -9.39 0.65
CA GLY A 338 -28.71 -9.86 -0.64
C GLY A 338 -27.71 -9.70 -1.79
N LEU A 339 -27.07 -8.53 -1.89
CA LEU A 339 -26.01 -8.29 -2.88
C LEU A 339 -24.79 -9.20 -2.66
N LEU A 340 -24.34 -9.37 -1.41
CA LEU A 340 -23.23 -10.26 -1.08
C LEU A 340 -23.54 -11.73 -1.39
N MET A 341 -24.78 -12.18 -1.18
CA MET A 341 -25.21 -13.53 -1.56
C MET A 341 -25.17 -13.73 -3.07
N LYS A 342 -25.66 -12.78 -3.87
CA LYS A 342 -25.55 -12.82 -5.34
C LYS A 342 -24.09 -12.90 -5.81
N LEU A 343 -23.17 -12.26 -5.10
CA LEU A 343 -21.75 -12.29 -5.43
C LEU A 343 -21.00 -13.52 -4.85
N GLY A 344 -21.71 -14.60 -4.48
CA GLY A 344 -21.09 -15.83 -3.98
C GLY A 344 -20.31 -15.63 -2.67
N ALA A 345 -20.66 -14.62 -1.87
CA ALA A 345 -20.04 -14.32 -0.57
C ALA A 345 -20.95 -14.68 0.62
N GLY A 346 -22.08 -15.34 0.37
CA GLY A 346 -23.07 -15.69 1.41
C GLY A 346 -22.55 -16.60 2.52
N HIS A 347 -21.50 -17.39 2.24
CA HIS A 347 -20.87 -18.31 3.19
C HIS A 347 -19.96 -17.64 4.21
N LEU A 348 -19.55 -16.38 3.98
CA LEU A 348 -18.59 -15.70 4.85
C LEU A 348 -19.23 -15.30 6.18
N SER A 349 -18.56 -15.61 7.30
CA SER A 349 -18.93 -15.08 8.60
C SER A 349 -18.41 -13.66 8.80
N LEU A 350 -19.14 -12.83 9.55
CA LEU A 350 -18.74 -11.44 9.81
C LEU A 350 -17.44 -11.34 10.63
N ALA A 351 -17.13 -12.37 11.43
CA ALA A 351 -15.90 -12.48 12.22
C ALA A 351 -14.67 -12.92 11.40
N ARG A 352 -14.85 -13.46 10.18
CA ARG A 352 -13.75 -13.94 9.34
C ARG A 352 -12.75 -12.82 9.07
N GLU A 353 -11.48 -13.11 9.27
CA GLU A 353 -10.40 -12.14 9.11
C GLU A 353 -10.17 -11.77 7.65
N SER A 354 -9.96 -10.48 7.37
CA SER A 354 -9.68 -9.99 6.02
C SER A 354 -8.42 -10.58 5.40
N LEU A 355 -7.45 -11.00 6.23
CA LEU A 355 -6.22 -11.68 5.79
C LEU A 355 -6.49 -13.07 5.20
N SER A 356 -7.55 -13.73 5.65
CA SER A 356 -7.91 -15.09 5.22
C SER A 356 -8.78 -15.12 3.96
N LEU A 357 -9.18 -13.96 3.44
CA LEU A 357 -10.00 -13.85 2.23
C LEU A 357 -9.15 -14.11 0.99
N SER A 358 -9.71 -14.81 0.00
CA SER A 358 -9.12 -14.89 -1.33
C SER A 358 -9.17 -13.53 -2.03
N GLY A 359 -8.36 -13.35 -3.09
CA GLY A 359 -8.39 -12.14 -3.91
C GLY A 359 -9.79 -11.85 -4.45
N GLY A 360 -10.43 -12.87 -5.03
CA GLY A 360 -11.80 -12.78 -5.54
C GLY A 360 -12.86 -12.51 -4.45
N GLU A 361 -12.79 -13.15 -3.28
CA GLU A 361 -13.71 -12.87 -2.16
C GLU A 361 -13.64 -11.39 -1.74
N ALA A 362 -12.43 -10.85 -1.61
CA ALA A 362 -12.24 -9.46 -1.21
C ALA A 362 -12.67 -8.46 -2.31
N GLN A 363 -12.40 -8.79 -3.57
CA GLN A 363 -12.85 -8.01 -4.74
C GLN A 363 -14.38 -7.94 -4.80
N ARG A 364 -15.07 -9.06 -4.60
CA ARG A 364 -16.54 -9.14 -4.62
C ARG A 364 -17.20 -8.40 -3.45
N ILE A 365 -16.62 -8.46 -2.25
CA ILE A 365 -17.07 -7.61 -1.13
C ILE A 365 -16.98 -6.12 -1.51
N ARG A 366 -15.88 -5.70 -2.14
CA ARG A 366 -15.69 -4.30 -2.56
C ARG A 366 -16.67 -3.90 -3.65
N LEU A 367 -16.95 -4.78 -4.61
CA LEU A 367 -17.96 -4.58 -5.65
C LEU A 367 -19.36 -4.39 -5.04
N SER A 368 -19.73 -5.22 -4.06
CA SER A 368 -21.00 -5.09 -3.34
C SER A 368 -21.17 -3.71 -2.71
N ASN A 369 -20.11 -3.17 -2.11
CA ASN A 369 -20.14 -1.83 -1.51
C ASN A 369 -20.33 -0.73 -2.58
N GLN A 370 -19.79 -0.90 -3.79
CA GLN A 370 -19.96 0.10 -4.87
C GLN A 370 -21.40 0.20 -5.32
N VAL A 371 -22.03 -0.97 -5.50
CA VAL A 371 -23.42 -1.09 -5.92
C VAL A 371 -24.34 -0.50 -4.86
N ALA A 372 -24.05 -0.75 -3.58
CA ALA A 372 -24.80 -0.17 -2.46
C ALA A 372 -24.58 1.35 -2.29
N GLY A 373 -23.45 1.87 -2.77
CA GLY A 373 -23.08 3.29 -2.69
C GLY A 373 -23.93 4.20 -3.58
N GLY A 374 -24.49 3.68 -4.68
CA GLY A 374 -25.43 4.41 -5.55
C GLY A 374 -24.86 5.63 -6.27
N LEU A 375 -23.53 5.69 -6.43
CA LEU A 375 -22.85 6.77 -7.16
C LEU A 375 -23.14 6.71 -8.66
N ARG A 376 -23.05 7.87 -9.31
CA ARG A 376 -23.13 8.03 -10.77
C ARG A 376 -21.89 8.72 -11.33
N ASN A 377 -21.74 8.65 -12.66
CA ASN A 377 -20.62 9.25 -13.38
C ASN A 377 -19.27 8.78 -12.82
N VAL A 378 -19.17 7.49 -12.50
CA VAL A 378 -17.93 6.83 -12.11
C VAL A 378 -17.51 5.89 -13.24
N LEU A 379 -16.20 5.83 -13.49
CA LEU A 379 -15.58 4.76 -14.29
C LEU A 379 -15.09 3.68 -13.33
N TYR A 380 -15.74 2.52 -13.33
CA TYR A 380 -15.26 1.34 -12.61
C TYR A 380 -14.35 0.53 -13.52
N ILE A 381 -13.13 0.26 -13.06
CA ILE A 381 -12.18 -0.62 -13.75
C ILE A 381 -11.98 -1.87 -12.90
N LEU A 382 -12.37 -3.03 -13.42
CA LEU A 382 -12.26 -4.31 -12.73
C LEU A 382 -11.28 -5.21 -13.48
N ASP A 383 -10.37 -5.83 -12.73
CA ASP A 383 -9.38 -6.77 -13.25
C ASP A 383 -9.81 -8.19 -12.90
N GLU A 384 -10.17 -8.97 -13.92
CA GLU A 384 -10.57 -10.39 -13.85
C GLU A 384 -11.57 -10.69 -12.71
N PRO A 385 -12.75 -10.04 -12.67
CA PRO A 385 -13.70 -10.23 -11.57
C PRO A 385 -14.36 -11.64 -11.56
N SER A 386 -14.24 -12.36 -12.67
CA SER A 386 -14.67 -13.74 -12.88
C SER A 386 -13.71 -14.78 -12.27
N ALA A 387 -12.47 -14.39 -11.92
CA ALA A 387 -11.44 -15.31 -11.45
C ALA A 387 -11.88 -16.14 -10.23
N GLY A 388 -11.70 -17.45 -10.33
CA GLY A 388 -12.02 -18.42 -9.27
C GLY A 388 -13.52 -18.59 -8.96
N LEU A 389 -14.41 -17.99 -9.77
CA LEU A 389 -15.85 -18.25 -9.68
C LEU A 389 -16.22 -19.52 -10.43
N HIS A 390 -17.19 -20.25 -9.92
CA HIS A 390 -17.81 -21.32 -10.68
C HIS A 390 -18.68 -20.72 -11.80
N PRO A 391 -18.76 -21.31 -13.02
CA PRO A 391 -19.52 -20.74 -14.13
C PRO A 391 -20.99 -20.43 -13.80
N SER A 392 -21.61 -21.21 -12.90
CA SER A 392 -22.98 -20.94 -12.43
C SER A 392 -23.12 -19.63 -11.64
N GLU A 393 -22.05 -19.16 -10.98
CA GLU A 393 -22.02 -17.92 -10.18
C GLU A 393 -21.71 -16.68 -11.05
N HIS A 394 -21.23 -16.88 -12.28
CA HIS A 394 -20.84 -15.80 -13.18
C HIS A 394 -22.03 -14.93 -13.60
N ARG A 395 -23.19 -15.55 -13.82
CA ARG A 395 -24.41 -14.84 -14.21
C ARG A 395 -24.81 -13.77 -13.18
N ASP A 396 -24.68 -14.10 -11.90
CA ASP A 396 -25.03 -13.18 -10.81
C ASP A 396 -24.04 -12.01 -10.72
N LEU A 397 -22.74 -12.26 -10.98
CA LEU A 397 -21.74 -11.20 -11.11
C LEU A 397 -22.12 -10.22 -12.24
N LEU A 398 -22.48 -10.74 -13.41
CA LEU A 398 -22.86 -9.91 -14.56
C LEU A 398 -24.12 -9.09 -14.30
N GLU A 399 -25.12 -9.66 -13.60
CA GLU A 399 -26.31 -8.90 -13.16
C GLU A 399 -25.92 -7.72 -12.26
N VAL A 400 -24.98 -7.92 -11.33
CA VAL A 400 -24.48 -6.86 -10.44
C VAL A 400 -23.72 -5.79 -11.22
N LEU A 401 -22.88 -6.17 -12.19
CA LEU A 401 -22.17 -5.23 -13.05
C LEU A 401 -23.14 -4.42 -13.92
N ARG A 402 -24.19 -5.06 -14.45
CA ARG A 402 -25.26 -4.37 -15.19
C ARG A 402 -26.04 -3.40 -14.32
N ARG A 403 -26.23 -3.70 -13.03
CA ARG A 403 -26.81 -2.75 -12.07
C ARG A 403 -25.95 -1.50 -11.88
N LEU A 404 -24.62 -1.62 -11.89
CA LEU A 404 -23.74 -0.44 -11.88
C LEU A 404 -23.93 0.40 -13.14
N VAL A 405 -24.00 -0.22 -14.32
CA VAL A 405 -24.23 0.48 -15.58
C VAL A 405 -25.58 1.21 -15.58
N SER A 406 -26.66 0.52 -15.18
CA SER A 406 -28.02 1.10 -15.16
C SER A 406 -28.19 2.24 -14.16
N THR A 407 -27.32 2.34 -13.15
CA THR A 407 -27.29 3.51 -12.26
C THR A 407 -26.62 4.74 -12.86
N GLY A 408 -26.04 4.66 -14.07
CA GLY A 408 -25.38 5.79 -14.73
C GLY A 408 -23.86 5.79 -14.56
N ASN A 409 -23.25 4.60 -14.55
CA ASN A 409 -21.80 4.43 -14.49
C ASN A 409 -21.27 3.75 -15.74
N THR A 410 -19.96 3.91 -15.98
CA THR A 410 -19.24 3.17 -17.00
C THR A 410 -18.48 2.05 -16.32
N VAL A 411 -18.62 0.81 -16.79
CA VAL A 411 -17.96 -0.36 -16.19
C VAL A 411 -17.04 -0.97 -17.23
N MET A 412 -15.76 -1.04 -16.92
CA MET A 412 -14.70 -1.57 -17.77
C MET A 412 -14.11 -2.81 -17.13
N LEU A 413 -14.20 -3.93 -17.83
CA LEU A 413 -13.73 -5.24 -17.40
C LEU A 413 -12.46 -5.58 -18.20
N VAL A 414 -11.34 -5.83 -17.52
CA VAL A 414 -10.23 -6.57 -18.10
C VAL A 414 -10.53 -8.03 -17.82
N ASP A 415 -11.00 -8.76 -18.84
CA ASP A 415 -11.46 -10.14 -18.66
C ASP A 415 -11.14 -10.98 -19.89
N HIS A 416 -10.98 -12.25 -19.64
CA HIS A 416 -10.71 -13.29 -20.63
C HIS A 416 -11.91 -14.23 -20.79
N ASP A 417 -12.84 -14.21 -19.84
CA ASP A 417 -13.99 -15.09 -19.87
C ASP A 417 -14.94 -14.78 -21.05
N GLU A 418 -15.39 -15.86 -21.70
CA GLU A 418 -16.28 -15.80 -22.85
C GLU A 418 -17.63 -15.14 -22.51
N GLN A 419 -18.22 -15.46 -21.36
CA GLN A 419 -19.53 -14.92 -20.96
C GLN A 419 -19.44 -13.42 -20.68
N SER A 420 -18.37 -12.96 -20.00
CA SER A 420 -18.09 -11.54 -19.79
C SER A 420 -17.96 -10.77 -21.11
N ILE A 421 -17.21 -11.30 -22.09
CA ILE A 421 -17.00 -10.64 -23.40
C ILE A 421 -18.30 -10.60 -24.20
N ARG A 422 -19.10 -11.69 -24.17
CA ARG A 422 -20.39 -11.76 -24.89
C ARG A 422 -21.44 -10.83 -24.32
N GLU A 423 -21.44 -10.62 -23.01
CA GLU A 423 -22.37 -9.72 -22.32
C GLU A 423 -21.94 -8.26 -22.37
N ALA A 424 -20.75 -7.93 -22.88
CA ALA A 424 -20.33 -6.54 -23.03
C ALA A 424 -21.14 -5.79 -24.11
N ASP A 425 -21.33 -4.49 -23.91
CA ASP A 425 -21.89 -3.61 -24.93
C ASP A 425 -20.82 -3.20 -25.96
N TRP A 426 -19.59 -3.06 -25.48
CA TRP A 426 -18.43 -2.60 -26.24
C TRP A 426 -17.22 -3.50 -25.98
N VAL A 427 -16.47 -3.85 -27.02
CA VAL A 427 -15.27 -4.71 -26.92
C VAL A 427 -14.06 -3.93 -27.41
N ILE A 428 -12.97 -4.04 -26.66
CA ILE A 428 -11.63 -3.56 -27.01
C ILE A 428 -10.71 -4.77 -27.02
N ASP A 429 -10.24 -5.18 -28.19
CA ASP A 429 -9.32 -6.31 -28.35
C ASP A 429 -7.91 -5.80 -28.59
N ILE A 430 -6.95 -6.26 -27.78
CA ILE A 430 -5.55 -5.82 -27.80
C ILE A 430 -4.63 -7.00 -28.13
N GLY A 431 -3.75 -6.81 -29.12
CA GLY A 431 -2.84 -7.84 -29.59
C GLY A 431 -1.87 -7.33 -30.67
N PRO A 432 -1.51 -8.16 -31.67
CA PRO A 432 -1.89 -9.58 -31.86
C PRO A 432 -1.18 -10.59 -30.93
N GLY A 433 -0.05 -10.22 -30.34
CA GLY A 433 0.70 -11.09 -29.43
C GLY A 433 0.92 -10.48 -28.05
N ALA A 434 1.74 -11.14 -27.24
CA ALA A 434 2.20 -10.65 -25.95
C ALA A 434 3.45 -9.77 -26.09
N GLY A 435 3.74 -8.93 -25.08
CA GLY A 435 4.99 -8.16 -25.03
C GLY A 435 5.15 -7.21 -26.22
N GLU A 436 6.31 -7.25 -26.87
CA GLU A 436 6.60 -6.43 -28.04
C GLU A 436 5.73 -6.79 -29.26
N ALA A 437 5.15 -7.99 -29.33
CA ALA A 437 4.19 -8.33 -30.39
C ALA A 437 2.78 -7.79 -30.11
N GLY A 438 2.53 -7.26 -28.91
CA GLY A 438 1.27 -6.67 -28.49
C GLY A 438 1.22 -5.15 -28.64
N GLY A 439 0.39 -4.53 -27.81
CA GLY A 439 0.29 -3.08 -27.67
C GLY A 439 -0.49 -2.37 -28.76
N ARG A 440 -1.16 -3.11 -29.66
CA ARG A 440 -2.01 -2.54 -30.72
C ARG A 440 -3.47 -2.84 -30.44
N ILE A 441 -4.34 -1.89 -30.77
CA ILE A 441 -5.79 -2.11 -30.78
C ILE A 441 -6.14 -2.86 -32.06
N LEU A 442 -6.60 -4.11 -31.94
CA LEU A 442 -7.09 -4.91 -33.05
C LEU A 442 -8.56 -4.58 -33.35
N PHE A 443 -9.33 -4.28 -32.30
CA PHE A 443 -10.74 -3.92 -32.39
C PHE A 443 -11.12 -2.93 -31.29
N ASN A 444 -11.97 -1.95 -31.62
CA ASN A 444 -12.59 -1.04 -30.66
C ASN A 444 -13.97 -0.66 -31.20
N GLY A 445 -15.02 -1.31 -30.70
CA GLY A 445 -16.36 -1.18 -31.28
C GLY A 445 -17.47 -1.88 -30.48
N PRO A 446 -18.73 -1.81 -30.94
CA PRO A 446 -19.83 -2.55 -30.36
C PRO A 446 -19.56 -4.05 -30.38
N ALA A 447 -19.90 -4.76 -29.30
CA ALA A 447 -19.68 -6.20 -29.20
C ALA A 447 -20.36 -7.00 -30.35
N GLU A 448 -21.52 -6.54 -30.82
CA GLU A 448 -22.23 -7.12 -31.96
C GLU A 448 -21.36 -7.24 -33.21
N THR A 449 -20.62 -6.18 -33.50
CA THR A 449 -19.75 -6.08 -34.67
C THR A 449 -18.56 -7.02 -34.51
N PHE A 450 -18.02 -7.13 -33.29
CA PHE A 450 -16.93 -8.06 -32.99
C PHE A 450 -17.33 -9.52 -33.24
N PHE A 451 -18.50 -9.96 -32.75
CA PHE A 451 -18.94 -11.35 -32.94
C PHE A 451 -19.40 -11.65 -34.36
N SER A 452 -19.93 -10.67 -35.09
CA SER A 452 -20.36 -10.86 -36.47
C SER A 452 -19.18 -10.95 -37.44
N ASN A 453 -18.10 -10.20 -37.18
CA ASN A 453 -16.93 -10.14 -38.05
C ASN A 453 -15.68 -9.69 -37.27
N PRO A 454 -15.07 -10.58 -36.46
CA PRO A 454 -13.90 -10.23 -35.69
C PRO A 454 -12.69 -10.01 -36.62
N PRO A 455 -11.72 -9.17 -36.21
CA PRO A 455 -10.49 -9.01 -36.97
C PRO A 455 -9.77 -10.34 -37.18
N LYS A 456 -9.23 -10.60 -38.37
CA LYS A 456 -8.52 -11.86 -38.67
C LYS A 456 -7.30 -12.11 -37.77
N GLU A 457 -6.67 -11.04 -37.31
CA GLU A 457 -5.51 -11.09 -36.40
C GLU A 457 -5.93 -11.29 -34.92
N SER A 458 -7.23 -11.22 -34.62
CA SER A 458 -7.76 -11.40 -33.26
C SER A 458 -7.77 -12.88 -32.90
N LEU A 459 -6.83 -13.28 -32.03
CA LEU A 459 -6.87 -14.61 -31.41
C LEU A 459 -8.15 -14.79 -30.58
N THR A 460 -8.60 -13.75 -29.90
CA THR A 460 -9.85 -13.74 -29.15
C THR A 460 -11.04 -14.10 -30.05
N GLY A 461 -11.18 -13.39 -31.18
CA GLY A 461 -12.24 -13.64 -32.16
C GLY A 461 -12.17 -15.04 -32.77
N LYS A 462 -10.95 -15.53 -33.04
CA LYS A 462 -10.72 -16.89 -33.54
C LYS A 462 -11.26 -17.95 -32.56
N TYR A 463 -10.88 -17.91 -31.29
CA TYR A 463 -11.32 -18.88 -30.28
C TYR A 463 -12.81 -18.79 -29.94
N LEU A 464 -13.42 -17.60 -30.05
CA LEU A 464 -14.84 -17.40 -29.77
C LEU A 464 -15.77 -17.83 -30.93
N LEU A 465 -15.23 -17.92 -32.16
CA LEU A 465 -15.98 -18.28 -33.37
C LEU A 465 -15.69 -19.69 -33.90
N GLU A 466 -14.43 -20.09 -33.94
CA GLU A 466 -14.08 -21.49 -34.18
C GLU A 466 -14.63 -22.24 -32.98
N LYS A 467 -15.64 -23.10 -33.16
CA LYS A 467 -16.06 -24.07 -32.14
C LYS A 467 -14.77 -24.65 -31.57
N GLY A 468 -14.39 -24.26 -30.35
CA GLY A 468 -13.20 -24.79 -29.71
C GLY A 468 -13.38 -26.29 -29.71
N GLY A 469 -12.59 -27.00 -30.53
CA GLY A 469 -12.68 -28.43 -30.81
C GLY A 469 -12.30 -29.29 -29.60
N LEU A 470 -12.71 -28.86 -28.41
CA LEU A 470 -12.54 -29.53 -27.15
C LEU A 470 -13.67 -30.56 -27.03
N SER A 471 -13.46 -31.72 -27.64
CA SER A 471 -14.12 -32.91 -27.12
C SER A 471 -13.47 -33.26 -25.78
N ALA A 472 -14.27 -33.78 -24.86
CA ALA A 472 -13.71 -34.42 -23.66
C ALA A 472 -12.68 -35.47 -24.08
N VAL A 473 -11.52 -35.47 -23.43
CA VAL A 473 -10.47 -36.44 -23.77
C VAL A 473 -10.95 -37.84 -23.36
N VAL A 474 -10.83 -38.80 -24.27
CA VAL A 474 -11.03 -40.22 -23.97
C VAL A 474 -9.65 -40.83 -23.74
N SER A 475 -9.20 -40.85 -22.49
CA SER A 475 -7.94 -41.48 -22.11
C SER A 475 -8.16 -42.98 -21.88
N SER A 476 -7.48 -43.84 -22.64
CA SER A 476 -7.48 -45.28 -22.37
C SER A 476 -6.22 -45.67 -21.58
N TYR A 477 -6.41 -46.15 -20.35
CA TYR A 477 -5.33 -46.71 -19.54
C TYR A 477 -5.34 -48.23 -19.64
N GLU A 478 -4.18 -48.85 -19.89
CA GLU A 478 -4.07 -50.33 -19.88
C GLU A 478 -4.41 -50.93 -18.51
N LYS A 479 -4.16 -50.19 -17.42
CA LYS A 479 -4.57 -50.53 -16.05
C LYS A 479 -4.68 -49.29 -15.17
N GLU A 480 -5.88 -48.97 -14.69
CA GLU A 480 -6.10 -47.86 -13.77
C GLU A 480 -5.49 -48.17 -12.38
N SER A 481 -4.85 -47.17 -11.79
CA SER A 481 -4.27 -47.27 -10.45
C SER A 481 -4.65 -46.03 -9.64
N PHE A 482 -5.33 -46.23 -8.52
CA PHE A 482 -5.83 -45.14 -7.70
C PHE A 482 -4.98 -44.92 -6.44
N PHE A 483 -5.03 -43.70 -5.91
CA PHE A 483 -4.75 -43.40 -4.50
C PHE A 483 -5.99 -42.77 -3.88
N ARG A 484 -6.20 -43.02 -2.59
CA ARG A 484 -7.37 -42.55 -1.85
C ARG A 484 -6.93 -41.60 -0.74
N VAL A 485 -7.64 -40.49 -0.59
CA VAL A 485 -7.54 -39.64 0.59
C VAL A 485 -8.48 -40.22 1.64
N MET A 486 -8.00 -40.47 2.86
CA MET A 486 -8.81 -41.09 3.90
C MET A 486 -9.38 -40.04 4.84
N GLU A 487 -10.70 -40.10 5.06
CA GLU A 487 -11.46 -39.36 6.09
C GLU A 487 -11.12 -37.86 6.20
N ALA A 488 -11.12 -37.15 5.07
CA ALA A 488 -10.86 -35.72 5.05
C ALA A 488 -11.93 -34.92 5.79
N ASP A 489 -11.54 -34.27 6.89
CA ASP A 489 -12.42 -33.62 7.87
C ASP A 489 -12.07 -32.14 8.11
N ARG A 490 -11.16 -31.57 7.31
CA ARG A 490 -10.71 -30.19 7.48
C ARG A 490 -11.80 -29.17 7.15
N ASN A 491 -11.98 -28.19 8.03
CA ASN A 491 -12.94 -27.09 7.89
C ASN A 491 -14.39 -27.60 7.73
N ASN A 492 -14.95 -27.50 6.53
CA ASN A 492 -16.33 -27.90 6.23
C ASN A 492 -16.44 -29.29 5.58
N LEU A 493 -15.33 -30.01 5.39
CA LEU A 493 -15.34 -31.36 4.81
C LEU A 493 -16.00 -32.37 5.75
N ARG A 494 -16.80 -33.29 5.19
CA ARG A 494 -17.66 -34.22 5.93
C ARG A 494 -17.06 -35.63 6.02
N HIS A 495 -15.81 -35.75 6.47
CA HIS A 495 -15.08 -37.04 6.51
C HIS A 495 -15.03 -37.76 5.15
N ILE A 496 -14.85 -36.99 4.07
CA ILE A 496 -14.90 -37.53 2.70
C ILE A 496 -13.64 -38.32 2.36
N SER A 497 -13.76 -39.32 1.49
CA SER A 497 -12.61 -40.14 1.09
C SER A 497 -12.47 -40.31 -0.43
N PRO A 498 -12.13 -39.23 -1.17
CA PRO A 498 -12.11 -39.22 -2.64
C PRO A 498 -11.00 -40.07 -3.25
N HIS A 499 -11.25 -40.56 -4.47
CA HIS A 499 -10.30 -41.32 -5.27
C HIS A 499 -9.67 -40.47 -6.37
N PHE A 500 -8.39 -40.70 -6.63
CA PHE A 500 -7.64 -40.03 -7.69
C PHE A 500 -6.76 -41.03 -8.45
N LEU A 501 -6.64 -40.87 -9.76
CA LEU A 501 -5.77 -41.67 -10.62
C LEU A 501 -4.30 -41.30 -10.41
N LYS A 502 -3.43 -42.31 -10.35
CA LYS A 502 -1.98 -42.16 -10.37
C LYS A 502 -1.49 -41.99 -11.81
N ASN A 503 -0.44 -41.20 -12.00
CA ASN A 503 0.17 -40.89 -13.30
C ASN A 503 -0.82 -40.27 -14.31
N ALA A 504 -1.83 -39.55 -13.80
CA ALA A 504 -2.93 -39.00 -14.58
C ALA A 504 -3.19 -37.55 -14.19
N PHE A 505 -4.01 -36.88 -15.00
CA PHE A 505 -4.45 -35.52 -14.82
C PHE A 505 -5.79 -35.49 -14.09
N ASN A 506 -5.76 -35.22 -12.79
CA ASN A 506 -6.95 -35.15 -11.94
C ASN A 506 -7.37 -33.69 -11.71
N VAL A 507 -8.67 -33.43 -11.69
CA VAL A 507 -9.23 -32.09 -11.38
C VAL A 507 -10.26 -32.17 -10.27
N ILE A 508 -10.19 -31.23 -9.33
CA ILE A 508 -11.19 -30.99 -8.27
C ILE A 508 -12.03 -29.78 -8.66
N THR A 509 -13.34 -29.96 -8.78
CA THR A 509 -14.31 -28.92 -9.18
C THR A 509 -15.30 -28.61 -8.05
N GLY A 510 -16.15 -27.60 -8.28
CA GLY A 510 -17.30 -27.28 -7.43
C GLY A 510 -17.44 -25.79 -7.14
N VAL A 511 -18.55 -25.38 -6.53
CA VAL A 511 -18.83 -23.96 -6.24
C VAL A 511 -17.84 -23.32 -5.26
N SER A 512 -17.76 -21.98 -5.22
CA SER A 512 -16.97 -21.27 -4.24
C SER A 512 -17.36 -21.67 -2.80
N GLY A 513 -16.37 -22.00 -1.97
CA GLY A 513 -16.60 -22.45 -0.58
C GLY A 513 -17.08 -23.90 -0.42
N SER A 514 -17.09 -24.74 -1.47
CA SER A 514 -17.48 -26.16 -1.36
C SER A 514 -16.49 -27.01 -0.55
N GLY A 515 -15.22 -26.60 -0.45
CA GLY A 515 -14.18 -27.33 0.30
C GLY A 515 -12.93 -27.70 -0.51
N LYS A 516 -12.81 -27.27 -1.78
CA LYS A 516 -11.69 -27.59 -2.69
C LYS A 516 -10.31 -27.37 -2.06
N THR A 517 -10.05 -26.14 -1.58
CA THR A 517 -8.78 -25.79 -0.92
C THR A 517 -8.57 -26.52 0.40
N SER A 518 -9.65 -26.78 1.16
CA SER A 518 -9.59 -27.56 2.40
C SER A 518 -9.10 -28.98 2.14
N LEU A 519 -9.57 -29.61 1.05
CA LEU A 519 -9.20 -30.97 0.65
C LEU A 519 -7.72 -31.04 0.24
N VAL A 520 -7.26 -30.12 -0.61
CA VAL A 520 -5.84 -30.03 -0.98
C VAL A 520 -4.95 -29.80 0.23
N SER A 521 -5.33 -28.88 1.12
CA SER A 521 -4.53 -28.58 2.30
C SER A 521 -4.46 -29.77 3.26
N PHE A 522 -5.57 -30.53 3.42
CA PHE A 522 -5.59 -31.79 4.18
C PHE A 522 -4.66 -32.84 3.57
N LEU A 523 -4.68 -33.00 2.24
CA LEU A 523 -3.80 -33.92 1.52
C LEU A 523 -2.33 -33.60 1.74
N ILE A 524 -1.94 -32.32 1.65
CA ILE A 524 -0.56 -31.87 1.87
C ILE A 524 -0.11 -32.19 3.29
N GLU A 525 -0.91 -31.84 4.31
CA GLU A 525 -0.55 -32.03 5.72
C GLU A 525 -0.42 -33.51 6.09
N ASN A 526 -1.36 -34.36 5.67
CA ASN A 526 -1.34 -35.77 6.05
C ASN A 526 -0.28 -36.58 5.31
N THR A 527 0.05 -36.20 4.07
CA THR A 527 1.13 -36.90 3.34
C THR A 527 2.52 -36.49 3.86
N LEU A 528 2.69 -35.26 4.38
CA LEU A 528 3.92 -34.86 5.07
C LEU A 528 4.15 -35.63 6.37
N LYS A 529 3.08 -36.02 7.09
CA LYS A 529 3.17 -36.90 8.26
C LYS A 529 3.59 -38.32 7.88
N GLN A 530 3.18 -38.82 6.71
CA GLN A 530 3.54 -40.15 6.19
C GLN A 530 4.96 -40.26 5.64
N LYS A 531 5.69 -39.16 5.38
CA LYS A 531 7.11 -39.19 4.98
C LYS A 531 8.06 -39.82 6.02
N ARG A 532 7.56 -40.16 7.21
CA ARG A 532 8.29 -40.90 8.25
C ARG A 532 8.15 -42.42 8.13
N ASP A 533 7.40 -42.92 7.14
CA ASP A 533 7.13 -44.34 6.91
C ASP A 533 7.68 -44.79 5.55
N ASP A 534 8.29 -45.98 5.48
CA ASP A 534 8.94 -46.51 4.27
C ASP A 534 7.95 -46.86 3.13
N ASN A 535 6.64 -46.73 3.37
CA ASN A 535 5.55 -47.03 2.43
C ASN A 535 4.97 -45.80 1.69
N ALA A 536 5.69 -44.68 1.62
CA ALA A 536 5.19 -43.44 1.02
C ALA A 536 4.77 -43.62 -0.47
N ILE A 537 3.50 -43.31 -0.78
CA ILE A 537 2.90 -43.45 -2.12
C ILE A 537 3.60 -42.59 -3.18
N PHE A 538 4.12 -41.42 -2.78
CA PHE A 538 4.83 -40.48 -3.64
C PHE A 538 6.14 -40.02 -2.98
N ARG A 539 7.21 -39.89 -3.77
CA ARG A 539 8.53 -39.48 -3.27
C ARG A 539 8.57 -37.98 -2.90
N LYS A 540 7.85 -37.16 -3.65
CA LYS A 540 7.82 -35.70 -3.51
C LYS A 540 6.41 -35.18 -3.79
N ILE A 541 6.03 -34.13 -3.06
CA ILE A 541 4.85 -33.31 -3.32
C ILE A 541 5.34 -31.91 -3.68
N ILE A 542 4.79 -31.34 -4.73
CA ILE A 542 5.04 -29.96 -5.15
C ILE A 542 3.69 -29.28 -5.24
N HIS A 543 3.50 -28.23 -4.45
CA HIS A 543 2.31 -27.38 -4.51
C HIS A 543 2.68 -26.06 -5.20
N ILE A 544 1.93 -25.71 -6.24
CA ILE A 544 2.13 -24.52 -7.06
C ILE A 544 0.85 -23.66 -6.97
N ASP A 545 0.90 -22.69 -6.06
CA ASP A 545 -0.17 -21.72 -5.83
C ASP A 545 0.04 -20.43 -6.67
N PRO A 546 -1.00 -19.59 -6.82
CA PRO A 546 -0.89 -18.29 -7.50
C PRO A 546 -0.16 -17.22 -6.65
N SER A 547 0.42 -17.59 -5.51
CA SER A 547 1.12 -16.62 -4.66
C SER A 547 2.33 -16.01 -5.39
N PRO A 548 2.67 -14.73 -5.15
CA PRO A 548 3.82 -14.11 -5.80
C PRO A 548 5.11 -14.90 -5.53
N ILE A 549 5.92 -15.14 -6.55
CA ILE A 549 7.22 -15.84 -6.41
C ILE A 549 8.20 -15.13 -5.46
N GLY A 550 7.99 -13.83 -5.21
CA GLY A 550 8.68 -13.09 -4.18
C GLY A 550 7.95 -11.79 -3.83
N ARG A 551 8.01 -11.40 -2.55
CA ARG A 551 7.36 -10.18 -2.03
C ARG A 551 8.24 -8.93 -2.14
N THR A 552 9.42 -9.05 -2.74
CA THR A 552 10.37 -7.95 -2.86
C THR A 552 10.80 -7.77 -4.32
N PRO A 553 11.20 -6.54 -4.73
CA PRO A 553 11.73 -6.30 -6.07
C PRO A 553 13.04 -7.03 -6.40
N LYS A 554 13.64 -7.73 -5.41
CA LYS A 554 14.88 -8.51 -5.57
C LYS A 554 14.63 -9.93 -6.09
N SER A 555 13.39 -10.38 -6.09
CA SER A 555 13.00 -11.61 -6.78
C SER A 555 12.61 -11.26 -8.21
N ASN A 556 12.94 -12.13 -9.17
CA ASN A 556 12.58 -12.02 -10.59
C ASN A 556 12.62 -13.41 -11.25
N PRO A 557 12.12 -13.56 -12.50
CA PRO A 557 12.15 -14.85 -13.20
C PRO A 557 13.52 -15.52 -13.27
N ALA A 558 14.59 -14.76 -13.52
CA ALA A 558 15.95 -15.32 -13.61
C ALA A 558 16.49 -15.85 -12.28
N THR A 559 16.22 -15.16 -11.16
CA THR A 559 16.63 -15.61 -9.83
C THR A 559 15.83 -16.81 -9.36
N TYR A 560 14.53 -16.84 -9.62
CA TYR A 560 13.65 -17.92 -9.18
C TYR A 560 13.92 -19.24 -9.90
N THR A 561 14.13 -19.19 -11.22
CA THR A 561 14.46 -20.36 -12.05
C THR A 561 15.90 -20.85 -11.87
N GLY A 562 16.74 -20.12 -11.13
CA GLY A 562 18.18 -20.41 -11.00
C GLY A 562 19.03 -19.96 -12.19
N MET A 563 18.42 -19.42 -13.26
CA MET A 563 19.13 -18.91 -14.45
C MET A 563 20.14 -17.81 -14.11
N SER A 564 19.85 -16.98 -13.11
CA SER A 564 20.74 -15.91 -12.66
C SER A 564 22.11 -16.44 -12.19
N ASP A 565 22.17 -17.64 -11.62
CA ASP A 565 23.45 -18.23 -11.20
C ASP A 565 24.31 -18.57 -12.41
N HIS A 566 23.72 -19.16 -13.45
CA HIS A 566 24.42 -19.47 -14.70
C HIS A 566 24.89 -18.21 -15.43
N ILE A 567 24.08 -17.15 -15.45
CA ILE A 567 24.48 -15.86 -16.03
C ILE A 567 25.65 -15.24 -15.24
N ARG A 568 25.61 -15.27 -13.91
CA ARG A 568 26.69 -14.70 -13.08
C ARG A 568 27.99 -15.49 -13.18
N ASP A 569 27.91 -16.82 -13.28
CA ASP A 569 29.09 -17.66 -13.49
C ASP A 569 29.73 -17.35 -14.86
N LEU A 570 28.91 -17.15 -15.90
CA LEU A 570 29.39 -16.73 -17.21
C LEU A 570 30.12 -15.38 -17.17
N PHE A 571 29.51 -14.35 -16.56
CA PHE A 571 30.14 -13.03 -16.42
C PHE A 571 31.43 -13.09 -15.59
N ALA A 572 31.47 -13.92 -14.55
CA ALA A 572 32.67 -14.12 -13.73
C ALA A 572 33.81 -14.82 -14.49
N SER A 573 33.49 -15.65 -15.50
CA SER A 573 34.47 -16.35 -16.33
C SER A 573 35.10 -15.50 -17.44
N LEU A 574 34.63 -14.26 -17.65
CA LEU A 574 35.14 -13.38 -18.70
C LEU A 574 36.59 -12.94 -18.43
N PRO A 575 37.43 -12.77 -19.48
CA PRO A 575 38.82 -12.33 -19.32
C PRO A 575 38.96 -10.98 -18.59
N GLU A 576 38.01 -10.06 -18.81
CA GLU A 576 37.96 -8.78 -18.11
C GLU A 576 37.67 -8.94 -16.61
N SER A 577 36.72 -9.82 -16.26
CA SER A 577 36.41 -10.14 -14.86
C SER A 577 37.60 -10.77 -14.16
N HIS A 578 38.32 -11.68 -14.82
CA HIS A 578 39.54 -12.28 -14.28
C HIS A 578 40.64 -11.25 -14.01
N ARG A 579 40.86 -10.30 -14.93
CA ARG A 579 41.84 -9.21 -14.73
C ARG A 579 41.49 -8.32 -13.53
N ARG A 580 40.21 -8.07 -13.29
CA ARG A 580 39.72 -7.24 -12.18
C ARG A 580 39.50 -8.00 -10.87
N GLY A 581 39.74 -9.31 -10.84
CA GLY A 581 39.50 -10.16 -9.68
C GLY A 581 38.02 -10.35 -9.33
N TYR A 582 37.11 -10.08 -10.26
CA TYR A 582 35.67 -10.20 -10.04
C TYR A 582 35.24 -11.66 -10.00
N LYS A 583 34.40 -11.98 -9.01
CA LYS A 583 33.76 -13.30 -8.85
C LYS A 583 32.26 -13.18 -9.04
N LYS A 584 31.54 -14.31 -9.05
CA LYS A 584 30.06 -14.35 -9.19
C LYS A 584 29.28 -13.45 -8.21
N GLY A 585 29.89 -13.09 -7.07
CA GLY A 585 29.33 -12.16 -6.09
C GLY A 585 29.27 -10.71 -6.58
N GLN A 586 30.23 -10.28 -7.41
CA GLN A 586 30.25 -8.94 -8.00
C GLN A 586 29.01 -8.71 -8.87
N PHE A 587 28.64 -9.74 -9.64
CA PHE A 587 27.50 -9.74 -10.54
C PHE A 587 26.17 -10.07 -9.85
N SER A 588 26.12 -10.05 -8.52
CA SER A 588 24.89 -10.25 -7.74
C SER A 588 24.32 -8.94 -7.25
N PHE A 589 23.09 -8.60 -7.62
CA PHE A 589 22.38 -7.45 -7.06
C PHE A 589 21.83 -7.72 -5.65
N VAL A 590 21.90 -8.96 -5.15
CA VAL A 590 21.45 -9.33 -3.78
C VAL A 590 22.57 -9.15 -2.76
N VAL A 591 23.80 -9.54 -3.11
CA VAL A 591 24.97 -9.56 -2.23
C VAL A 591 25.74 -8.23 -2.33
N ARG A 592 26.35 -7.77 -1.23
CA ARG A 592 27.24 -6.59 -1.25
C ARG A 592 28.49 -6.88 -2.10
N GLY A 593 28.94 -5.89 -2.86
CA GLY A 593 30.00 -6.02 -3.85
C GLY A 593 29.75 -5.10 -5.04
N GLY A 594 29.13 -5.62 -6.11
CA GLY A 594 28.82 -4.85 -7.32
C GLY A 594 27.40 -4.32 -7.43
N ARG A 595 26.56 -4.45 -6.39
CA ARG A 595 25.19 -3.91 -6.38
C ARG A 595 25.19 -2.40 -6.08
N CYS A 596 24.15 -1.69 -6.54
CA CYS A 596 23.90 -0.31 -6.15
C CYS A 596 23.50 -0.24 -4.67
N GLU A 597 24.28 0.45 -3.83
CA GLU A 597 23.97 0.61 -2.40
C GLU A 597 22.82 1.61 -2.16
N GLY A 598 22.55 2.54 -3.08
CA GLY A 598 21.44 3.49 -2.98
C GLY A 598 20.04 2.86 -2.93
N CYS A 599 19.86 1.70 -3.58
CA CYS A 599 18.64 0.89 -3.50
C CYS A 599 18.87 -0.50 -2.88
N GLY A 600 20.09 -0.76 -2.39
CA GLY A 600 20.52 -2.10 -1.97
C GLY A 600 20.32 -3.17 -3.05
N GLY A 601 20.45 -2.81 -4.33
CA GLY A 601 20.30 -3.66 -5.50
C GLY A 601 18.87 -3.96 -5.96
N ALA A 602 17.84 -3.29 -5.41
CA ALA A 602 16.46 -3.46 -5.87
C ALA A 602 16.19 -2.77 -7.23
N GLY A 603 16.94 -1.73 -7.57
CA GLY A 603 16.70 -0.86 -8.74
C GLY A 603 15.55 0.13 -8.53
N VAL A 604 14.74 -0.06 -7.50
CA VAL A 604 13.64 0.82 -7.10
C VAL A 604 13.70 1.12 -5.61
N LYS A 605 13.22 2.29 -5.21
CA LYS A 605 12.95 2.67 -3.82
C LYS A 605 11.44 2.58 -3.59
N GLN A 606 11.02 1.86 -2.56
CA GLN A 606 9.61 1.75 -2.18
C GLN A 606 9.24 2.94 -1.31
N ILE A 607 8.34 3.79 -1.79
CA ILE A 607 7.80 4.92 -1.04
C ILE A 607 6.41 4.52 -0.56
N GLY A 608 6.23 4.44 0.77
CA GLY A 608 4.91 4.22 1.35
C GLY A 608 4.05 5.47 1.18
N MET A 609 3.02 5.39 0.34
CA MET A 609 2.01 6.45 0.23
C MET A 609 0.87 6.14 1.21
N HIS A 610 0.49 7.11 2.02
CA HIS A 610 -0.52 6.94 3.07
C HIS A 610 -1.91 6.49 2.55
N PHE A 611 -2.17 6.54 1.23
CA PHE A 611 -3.50 6.33 0.64
C PHE A 611 -3.57 5.30 -0.49
N LEU A 612 -2.46 5.01 -1.17
CA LEU A 612 -2.40 4.24 -2.43
C LEU A 612 -1.50 2.99 -2.34
N GLY A 613 -1.05 2.61 -1.14
CA GLY A 613 -0.08 1.53 -0.96
C GLY A 613 1.36 2.00 -1.17
N ASN A 614 2.30 1.06 -1.21
CA ASN A 614 3.71 1.37 -1.50
C ASN A 614 3.88 1.52 -3.02
N VAL A 615 4.43 2.65 -3.46
CA VAL A 615 4.77 2.88 -4.88
C VAL A 615 6.27 2.70 -5.08
N ALA A 616 6.63 1.93 -6.10
CA ALA A 616 8.01 1.74 -6.51
C ALA A 616 8.45 2.94 -7.37
N VAL A 617 9.43 3.69 -6.90
CA VAL A 617 10.09 4.75 -7.68
C VAL A 617 11.44 4.23 -8.16
N VAL A 618 11.80 4.49 -9.42
CA VAL A 618 13.11 4.12 -9.96
C VAL A 618 14.22 4.73 -9.10
N CYS A 619 15.26 3.95 -8.80
CA CYS A 619 16.37 4.43 -8.00
C CYS A 619 17.13 5.53 -8.75
N ASP A 620 17.11 6.73 -8.19
CA ASP A 620 17.92 7.90 -8.56
C ASP A 620 19.44 7.66 -8.67
N VAL A 621 20.03 6.77 -7.85
CA VAL A 621 21.48 6.52 -7.84
C VAL A 621 21.95 5.69 -9.03
N CYS A 622 21.21 4.63 -9.41
CA CYS A 622 21.62 3.72 -10.49
C CYS A 622 20.68 3.74 -11.69
N ASP A 623 19.69 4.63 -11.71
CA ASP A 623 18.66 4.72 -12.74
C ASP A 623 18.02 3.34 -13.07
N GLY A 624 17.68 2.58 -12.01
CA GLY A 624 17.10 1.24 -12.17
C GLY A 624 18.06 0.11 -12.52
N ARG A 625 19.34 0.38 -12.83
CA ARG A 625 20.32 -0.64 -13.30
C ARG A 625 20.76 -1.66 -12.25
N ARG A 626 20.46 -1.44 -10.96
CA ARG A 626 20.75 -2.35 -9.81
C ARG A 626 22.22 -2.58 -9.46
N PHE A 627 23.17 -2.19 -10.30
CA PHE A 627 24.61 -2.41 -10.11
C PHE A 627 25.40 -1.10 -10.04
N THR A 628 26.67 -1.18 -9.60
CA THR A 628 27.64 -0.07 -9.68
C THR A 628 28.17 0.10 -11.09
N GLU A 629 28.68 1.29 -11.42
CA GLU A 629 29.26 1.56 -12.74
C GLU A 629 30.42 0.61 -13.07
N GLU A 630 31.30 0.29 -12.11
CA GLU A 630 32.45 -0.60 -12.37
C GLU A 630 32.02 -2.04 -12.70
N THR A 631 30.82 -2.44 -12.26
CA THR A 631 30.25 -3.75 -12.56
C THR A 631 29.64 -3.78 -13.96
N LEU A 632 29.09 -2.64 -14.42
CA LEU A 632 28.44 -2.49 -15.72
C LEU A 632 29.46 -2.33 -16.87
N GLU A 633 30.73 -2.10 -16.57
CA GLU A 633 31.80 -2.07 -17.59
C GLU A 633 32.06 -3.43 -18.23
N VAL A 634 31.86 -4.52 -17.48
CA VAL A 634 32.07 -5.89 -17.99
C VAL A 634 30.91 -6.27 -18.91
N LYS A 635 31.25 -6.67 -20.15
CA LYS A 635 30.27 -7.02 -21.19
C LYS A 635 30.47 -8.44 -21.73
N TYR A 636 29.36 -9.12 -21.97
CA TYR A 636 29.30 -10.39 -22.73
C TYR A 636 28.59 -10.12 -24.06
N GLU A 637 29.21 -10.45 -25.19
CA GLU A 637 28.66 -10.24 -26.54
C GLU A 637 28.06 -8.82 -26.73
N GLY A 638 28.74 -7.81 -26.17
CA GLY A 638 28.36 -6.39 -26.28
C GLY A 638 27.42 -5.84 -25.20
N LEU A 639 26.80 -6.69 -24.38
CA LEU A 639 25.85 -6.28 -23.33
C LEU A 639 26.41 -6.47 -21.91
N ASN A 640 26.15 -5.51 -21.03
CA ASN A 640 26.45 -5.64 -19.60
C ASN A 640 25.35 -6.45 -18.87
N ILE A 641 25.60 -6.80 -17.61
CA ILE A 641 24.66 -7.64 -16.85
C ILE A 641 23.29 -6.99 -16.62
N SER A 642 23.21 -5.66 -16.50
CA SER A 642 21.92 -4.97 -16.37
C SER A 642 21.12 -5.06 -17.67
N GLU A 643 21.78 -4.85 -18.82
CA GLU A 643 21.17 -4.96 -20.14
C GLU A 643 20.71 -6.39 -20.43
N VAL A 644 21.51 -7.40 -20.08
CA VAL A 644 21.11 -8.82 -20.16
C VAL A 644 19.84 -9.09 -19.35
N LEU A 645 19.72 -8.51 -18.16
CA LEU A 645 18.52 -8.66 -17.33
C LEU A 645 17.29 -7.92 -17.90
N GLN A 646 17.46 -7.03 -18.88
CA GLN A 646 16.36 -6.38 -19.59
C GLN A 646 15.87 -7.15 -20.81
N LEU A 647 16.62 -8.15 -21.28
CA LEU A 647 16.17 -9.04 -22.36
C LEU A 647 14.91 -9.79 -21.94
N THR A 648 13.99 -9.94 -22.90
CA THR A 648 12.88 -10.88 -22.81
C THR A 648 13.40 -12.32 -22.81
N VAL A 649 12.57 -13.27 -22.38
CA VAL A 649 12.91 -14.70 -22.39
C VAL A 649 13.27 -15.18 -23.81
N ASP A 650 12.53 -14.74 -24.82
CA ASP A 650 12.77 -15.12 -26.21
C ASP A 650 14.07 -14.52 -26.76
N GLU A 651 14.33 -13.24 -26.48
CA GLU A 651 15.61 -12.60 -26.84
C GLU A 651 16.78 -13.26 -26.11
N ALA A 652 16.62 -13.60 -24.83
CA ALA A 652 17.62 -14.29 -24.05
C ALA A 652 17.87 -15.72 -24.60
N HIS A 653 16.84 -16.40 -25.09
CA HIS A 653 17.00 -17.71 -25.73
C HIS A 653 17.91 -17.63 -26.96
N LEU A 654 17.73 -16.60 -27.80
CA LEU A 654 18.58 -16.36 -28.97
C LEU A 654 19.98 -15.87 -28.56
N PHE A 655 20.07 -14.90 -27.64
CA PHE A 655 21.33 -14.31 -27.18
C PHE A 655 22.26 -15.33 -26.50
N PHE A 656 21.67 -16.26 -25.73
CA PHE A 656 22.42 -17.32 -25.04
C PHE A 656 22.46 -18.64 -25.81
N ALA A 657 22.27 -18.66 -27.14
CA ALA A 657 22.24 -19.88 -27.95
C ALA A 657 23.41 -20.86 -27.69
N LYS A 658 24.61 -20.35 -27.35
CA LYS A 658 25.81 -21.15 -27.01
C LYS A 658 25.78 -21.77 -25.60
N GLN A 659 24.90 -21.33 -24.71
CA GLN A 659 24.85 -21.69 -23.28
C GLN A 659 23.68 -22.63 -22.98
N LYS A 660 23.90 -23.94 -23.13
CA LYS A 660 22.86 -24.99 -23.01
C LYS A 660 22.03 -24.94 -21.72
N LYS A 661 22.64 -24.57 -20.58
CA LYS A 661 21.94 -24.49 -19.29
C LYS A 661 20.94 -23.32 -19.23
N ILE A 662 21.26 -22.21 -19.90
CA ILE A 662 20.38 -21.03 -19.95
C ILE A 662 19.27 -21.29 -20.98
N THR A 663 19.62 -21.81 -22.17
CA THR A 663 18.64 -22.07 -23.24
C THR A 663 17.60 -23.11 -22.88
N ALA A 664 17.96 -24.13 -22.08
CA ALA A 664 17.00 -25.10 -21.57
C ALA A 664 15.91 -24.45 -20.71
N ILE A 665 16.27 -23.48 -19.87
CA ILE A 665 15.30 -22.77 -19.01
C ILE A 665 14.47 -21.78 -19.83
N THR A 666 15.09 -21.01 -20.73
CA THR A 666 14.35 -20.04 -21.55
C THR A 666 13.41 -20.73 -22.54
N ALA A 667 13.76 -21.90 -23.08
CA ALA A 667 12.87 -22.69 -23.92
C ALA A 667 11.59 -23.09 -23.18
N ILE A 668 11.70 -23.58 -21.93
CA ILE A 668 10.54 -23.98 -21.12
C ILE A 668 9.68 -22.77 -20.77
N LEU A 669 10.29 -21.64 -20.41
CA LEU A 669 9.54 -20.40 -20.15
C LEU A 669 8.79 -19.94 -21.41
N SER A 670 9.41 -20.01 -22.58
CA SER A 670 8.77 -19.67 -23.86
C SER A 670 7.64 -20.65 -24.22
N GLU A 671 7.86 -21.96 -24.04
CA GLU A 671 6.84 -23.02 -24.21
C GLU A 671 5.61 -22.79 -23.31
N LEU A 672 5.77 -22.16 -22.15
CA LEU A 672 4.67 -21.79 -21.23
C LEU A 672 4.02 -20.43 -21.54
N GLY A 673 4.37 -19.82 -22.67
CA GLY A 673 3.85 -18.52 -23.08
C GLY A 673 4.44 -17.33 -22.30
N LEU A 674 5.59 -17.49 -21.65
CA LEU A 674 6.28 -16.43 -20.90
C LEU A 674 7.44 -15.79 -21.69
N GLY A 675 7.49 -16.00 -23.01
CA GLY A 675 8.55 -15.50 -23.90
C GLY A 675 8.76 -13.98 -23.80
N TYR A 676 7.69 -13.23 -23.51
CA TYR A 676 7.70 -11.77 -23.39
C TYR A 676 8.25 -11.23 -22.06
N LEU A 677 8.35 -12.06 -21.00
CA LEU A 677 8.80 -11.59 -19.70
C LEU A 677 10.28 -11.22 -19.74
N ARG A 678 10.66 -10.11 -19.10
CA ARG A 678 12.07 -9.76 -18.94
C ARG A 678 12.72 -10.60 -17.84
N LEU A 679 13.96 -11.04 -18.05
CA LEU A 679 14.70 -11.87 -17.09
C LEU A 679 14.77 -11.24 -15.69
N GLY A 680 14.99 -9.92 -15.64
CA GLY A 680 15.12 -9.13 -14.43
C GLY A 680 13.82 -8.49 -13.92
N GLN A 681 12.66 -8.76 -14.54
CA GLN A 681 11.38 -8.16 -14.15
C GLN A 681 11.06 -8.43 -12.67
N PRO A 682 10.80 -7.39 -11.84
CA PRO A 682 10.49 -7.59 -10.44
C PRO A 682 9.31 -8.56 -10.23
N SER A 683 9.44 -9.49 -9.29
CA SER A 683 8.37 -10.45 -8.96
C SER A 683 7.08 -9.78 -8.47
N THR A 684 7.18 -8.57 -7.91
CA THR A 684 6.02 -7.80 -7.44
C THR A 684 5.16 -7.24 -8.57
N THR A 685 5.66 -7.26 -9.81
CA THR A 685 4.93 -6.80 -11.00
C THR A 685 4.46 -7.94 -11.89
N LEU A 686 4.63 -9.20 -11.45
CA LEU A 686 4.11 -10.36 -12.17
C LEU A 686 2.66 -10.62 -11.77
N SER A 687 1.82 -11.03 -12.73
CA SER A 687 0.48 -11.52 -12.43
C SER A 687 0.54 -12.86 -11.67
N GLY A 688 -0.58 -13.25 -11.04
CA GLY A 688 -0.68 -14.55 -10.37
C GLY A 688 -0.38 -15.72 -11.32
N GLY A 689 -0.97 -15.70 -12.51
CA GLY A 689 -0.73 -16.71 -13.56
C GLY A 689 0.69 -16.68 -14.14
N GLU A 690 1.32 -15.52 -14.28
CA GLU A 690 2.75 -15.43 -14.65
C GLU A 690 3.65 -16.04 -13.58
N ALA A 691 3.43 -15.69 -12.31
CA ALA A 691 4.18 -16.23 -11.19
C ALA A 691 4.04 -17.76 -11.10
N GLN A 692 2.84 -18.28 -11.29
CA GLN A 692 2.57 -19.72 -11.28
C GLN A 692 3.28 -20.45 -12.43
N ARG A 693 3.26 -19.90 -13.65
CA ARG A 693 3.97 -20.45 -14.81
C ARG A 693 5.49 -20.41 -14.64
N VAL A 694 6.05 -19.38 -13.99
CA VAL A 694 7.49 -19.35 -13.63
C VAL A 694 7.84 -20.46 -12.63
N LYS A 695 6.97 -20.73 -11.64
CA LYS A 695 7.13 -21.86 -10.71
C LYS A 695 7.09 -23.20 -11.45
N LEU A 696 6.12 -23.36 -12.36
CA LEU A 696 5.99 -24.56 -13.18
C LEU A 696 7.22 -24.79 -14.06
N ALA A 697 7.74 -23.74 -14.71
CA ALA A 697 8.97 -23.79 -15.50
C ALA A 697 10.18 -24.26 -14.67
N THR A 698 10.24 -23.85 -13.41
CA THR A 698 11.31 -24.23 -12.49
C THR A 698 11.29 -25.72 -12.15
N GLU A 699 10.10 -26.34 -12.09
CA GLU A 699 10.00 -27.78 -11.87
C GLU A 699 10.17 -28.60 -13.16
N LEU A 700 9.65 -28.10 -14.29
CA LEU A 700 9.85 -28.71 -15.62
C LEU A 700 11.33 -28.74 -16.05
N SER A 701 12.14 -27.79 -15.59
CA SER A 701 13.58 -27.74 -15.89
C SER A 701 14.42 -28.70 -15.05
N ARG A 702 13.85 -29.31 -14.00
CA ARG A 702 14.57 -30.27 -13.17
C ARG A 702 14.55 -31.66 -13.83
N PRO A 703 15.66 -32.43 -13.72
CA PRO A 703 15.66 -33.79 -14.21
C PRO A 703 14.57 -34.61 -13.50
N PRO A 704 13.91 -35.55 -14.20
CA PRO A 704 12.87 -36.38 -13.61
C PRO A 704 13.44 -37.20 -12.46
N GLY A 705 13.15 -36.76 -11.23
CA GLY A 705 13.24 -37.60 -10.04
C GLY A 705 12.03 -38.52 -9.96
N GLY A 706 12.08 -39.57 -9.14
CA GLY A 706 10.99 -40.56 -9.02
C GLY A 706 9.58 -39.96 -8.81
N LYS A 707 8.55 -40.80 -8.92
CA LYS A 707 7.12 -40.42 -8.94
C LYS A 707 6.77 -39.28 -7.95
N THR A 708 6.31 -38.17 -8.51
CA THR A 708 5.99 -36.91 -7.83
C THR A 708 4.54 -36.54 -8.10
N ILE A 709 3.87 -35.98 -7.10
CA ILE A 709 2.54 -35.37 -7.25
C ILE A 709 2.67 -33.85 -7.29
N TYR A 710 2.07 -33.26 -8.33
CA TYR A 710 1.99 -31.84 -8.56
C TYR A 710 0.57 -31.37 -8.25
N ILE A 711 0.45 -30.39 -7.35
CA ILE A 711 -0.81 -29.79 -6.95
C ILE A 711 -0.85 -28.36 -7.45
N LEU A 712 -1.85 -27.99 -8.25
CA LEU A 712 -2.00 -26.65 -8.81
C LEU A 712 -3.34 -26.04 -8.41
N ASP A 713 -3.32 -24.84 -7.84
CA ASP A 713 -4.54 -24.10 -7.53
C ASP A 713 -4.88 -23.14 -8.67
N GLU A 714 -6.04 -23.35 -9.31
CA GLU A 714 -6.64 -22.50 -10.35
C GLU A 714 -5.65 -22.01 -11.44
N PRO A 715 -4.91 -22.92 -12.11
CA PRO A 715 -3.79 -22.56 -12.98
C PRO A 715 -4.16 -21.82 -14.26
N THR A 716 -5.45 -21.75 -14.58
CA THR A 716 -6.03 -21.00 -15.71
C THR A 716 -6.31 -19.54 -15.37
N THR A 717 -6.18 -19.15 -14.09
CA THR A 717 -6.51 -17.78 -13.64
C THR A 717 -5.68 -16.75 -14.40
N GLY A 718 -6.38 -15.82 -15.07
CA GLY A 718 -5.79 -14.75 -15.85
C GLY A 718 -5.08 -15.18 -17.13
N LEU A 719 -5.44 -16.35 -17.65
CA LEU A 719 -4.99 -16.84 -18.95
C LEU A 719 -6.07 -16.63 -20.01
N HIS A 720 -5.64 -16.21 -21.19
CA HIS A 720 -6.48 -16.23 -22.37
C HIS A 720 -6.69 -17.68 -22.84
N MET A 721 -7.77 -17.99 -23.57
CA MET A 721 -8.09 -19.36 -24.03
C MET A 721 -6.92 -20.04 -24.77
N ALA A 722 -6.19 -19.28 -25.59
CA ALA A 722 -4.97 -19.74 -26.27
C ALA A 722 -3.83 -20.13 -25.30
N ASP A 723 -3.70 -19.39 -24.20
CA ASP A 723 -2.68 -19.64 -23.17
C ASP A 723 -3.06 -20.87 -22.31
N VAL A 724 -4.37 -21.09 -22.08
CA VAL A 724 -4.89 -22.29 -21.39
C VAL A 724 -4.53 -23.56 -22.16
N GLU A 725 -4.71 -23.57 -23.48
CA GLU A 725 -4.33 -24.71 -24.32
C GLU A 725 -2.83 -25.03 -24.22
N THR A 726 -2.00 -23.98 -24.22
CA THR A 726 -0.54 -24.08 -24.08
C THR A 726 -0.15 -24.65 -22.71
N LEU A 727 -0.80 -24.20 -21.64
CA LEU A 727 -0.63 -24.73 -20.29
C LEU A 727 -1.00 -26.21 -20.21
N ILE A 728 -2.14 -26.62 -20.76
CA ILE A 728 -2.60 -28.02 -20.75
C ILE A 728 -1.58 -28.93 -21.44
N LYS A 729 -1.01 -28.50 -22.57
CA LYS A 729 0.06 -29.24 -23.26
C LYS A 729 1.29 -29.44 -22.36
N ALA A 730 1.71 -28.40 -21.64
CA ALA A 730 2.83 -28.49 -20.70
C ALA A 730 2.52 -29.41 -19.50
N LEU A 731 1.30 -29.36 -18.96
CA LEU A 731 0.86 -30.25 -17.89
C LEU A 731 0.81 -31.72 -18.34
N ARG A 732 0.34 -32.00 -19.56
CA ARG A 732 0.35 -33.36 -20.13
C ARG A 732 1.77 -33.91 -20.34
N LYS A 733 2.78 -33.06 -20.55
CA LYS A 733 4.19 -33.48 -20.56
C LYS A 733 4.64 -34.02 -19.19
N LEU A 734 4.10 -33.48 -18.08
CA LEU A 734 4.37 -34.01 -16.74
C LEU A 734 3.72 -35.38 -16.52
N THR A 735 2.45 -35.56 -16.90
CA THR A 735 1.78 -36.87 -16.78
C THR A 735 2.46 -37.93 -17.64
N GLY A 736 2.88 -37.57 -18.87
CA GLY A 736 3.64 -38.46 -19.76
C GLY A 736 4.97 -38.95 -19.17
N ASN A 737 5.57 -38.21 -18.23
CA ASN A 737 6.77 -38.61 -17.50
C ASN A 737 6.48 -39.48 -16.26
N GLY A 738 5.22 -39.92 -16.06
CA GLY A 738 4.81 -40.74 -14.93
C GLY A 738 4.58 -39.97 -13.63
N HIS A 739 4.27 -38.67 -13.72
CA HIS A 739 3.87 -37.85 -12.57
C HIS A 739 2.35 -37.79 -12.44
N THR A 740 1.86 -37.55 -11.22
CA THR A 740 0.43 -37.32 -10.96
C THR A 740 0.16 -35.82 -10.88
N LEU A 741 -0.88 -35.35 -11.56
CA LEU A 741 -1.37 -33.97 -11.46
C LEU A 741 -2.70 -33.95 -10.71
N LEU A 742 -2.82 -33.00 -9.78
CA LEU A 742 -4.06 -32.70 -9.05
C LEU A 742 -4.30 -31.19 -9.11
N CYS A 743 -5.28 -30.76 -9.88
CA CYS A 743 -5.57 -29.33 -10.08
C CYS A 743 -6.91 -28.97 -9.44
N ILE A 744 -7.01 -27.82 -8.79
CA ILE A 744 -8.30 -27.19 -8.49
C ILE A 744 -8.67 -26.36 -9.71
N GLU A 745 -9.85 -26.60 -10.31
CA GLU A 745 -10.31 -25.75 -11.39
C GLU A 745 -11.83 -25.68 -11.61
N ASN A 746 -12.29 -24.59 -12.24
CA ASN A 746 -13.67 -24.34 -12.66
C ASN A 746 -13.81 -23.97 -14.16
N ASP A 747 -12.72 -23.70 -14.91
CA ASP A 747 -12.79 -23.41 -16.36
C ASP A 747 -13.25 -24.65 -17.16
N PRO A 748 -14.33 -24.54 -17.94
CA PRO A 748 -14.84 -25.64 -18.74
C PRO A 748 -13.80 -26.23 -19.71
N SER A 749 -12.99 -25.39 -20.35
CA SER A 749 -12.01 -25.83 -21.36
C SER A 749 -10.89 -26.66 -20.73
N PHE A 750 -10.49 -26.36 -19.50
CA PHE A 750 -9.51 -27.10 -18.73
C PHE A 750 -10.07 -28.40 -18.16
N ILE A 751 -11.28 -28.36 -17.59
CA ILE A 751 -11.93 -29.54 -17.01
C ILE A 751 -12.16 -30.62 -18.05
N LEU A 752 -12.58 -30.27 -19.28
CA LEU A 752 -12.78 -31.23 -20.37
C LEU A 752 -11.50 -31.98 -20.77
N GLN A 753 -10.32 -31.48 -20.37
CA GLN A 753 -9.02 -32.08 -20.69
C GLN A 753 -8.46 -32.93 -19.54
N CYS A 754 -9.17 -33.10 -18.43
CA CYS A 754 -8.73 -33.98 -17.35
C CYS A 754 -9.10 -35.45 -17.61
N ASP A 755 -8.36 -36.34 -16.97
CA ASP A 755 -8.61 -37.78 -17.03
C ASP A 755 -9.60 -38.22 -15.94
N TRP A 756 -9.56 -37.57 -14.77
CA TRP A 756 -10.45 -37.88 -13.64
C TRP A 756 -10.91 -36.61 -12.95
N MET A 757 -12.19 -36.54 -12.62
CA MET A 757 -12.80 -35.39 -11.95
C MET A 757 -13.40 -35.79 -10.60
N VAL A 758 -13.26 -34.91 -9.60
CA VAL A 758 -13.95 -34.99 -8.31
C VAL A 758 -14.69 -33.69 -8.08
N ASP A 759 -16.01 -33.73 -8.07
CA ASP A 759 -16.87 -32.56 -7.87
C ASP A 759 -17.31 -32.44 -6.41
N LEU A 760 -17.03 -31.29 -5.78
CA LEU A 760 -17.37 -31.03 -4.38
C LEU A 760 -18.57 -30.08 -4.26
N GLY A 761 -19.49 -30.40 -3.34
CA GLY A 761 -20.72 -29.63 -3.15
C GLY A 761 -21.69 -30.30 -2.17
N PRO A 762 -23.01 -30.22 -2.41
CA PRO A 762 -23.69 -29.52 -3.51
C PRO A 762 -23.75 -27.98 -3.32
N GLY A 763 -23.52 -27.48 -2.10
CA GLY A 763 -23.50 -26.05 -1.79
C GLY A 763 -22.14 -25.56 -1.26
N SER A 764 -22.15 -24.39 -0.62
CA SER A 764 -20.97 -23.77 -0.02
C SER A 764 -20.99 -23.86 1.52
N ALA A 765 -19.80 -23.81 2.13
CA ALA A 765 -19.60 -23.92 3.58
C ALA A 765 -20.37 -25.08 4.23
N ALA A 766 -21.38 -24.80 5.06
CA ALA A 766 -22.13 -25.82 5.80
C ALA A 766 -22.92 -26.78 4.89
N GLU A 767 -23.33 -26.32 3.71
CA GLU A 767 -24.03 -27.10 2.68
C GLU A 767 -23.05 -27.78 1.69
N GLY A 768 -21.76 -27.52 1.84
CA GLY A 768 -20.68 -28.15 1.07
C GLY A 768 -19.97 -29.26 1.83
N GLY A 769 -18.80 -29.63 1.33
CA GLY A 769 -17.89 -30.58 1.96
C GLY A 769 -18.20 -32.05 1.71
N ASN A 770 -19.13 -32.36 0.79
CA ASN A 770 -19.41 -33.70 0.29
C ASN A 770 -18.87 -33.87 -1.14
N ILE A 771 -18.63 -35.12 -1.53
CA ILE A 771 -18.40 -35.49 -2.93
C ILE A 771 -19.77 -35.61 -3.59
N VAL A 772 -20.04 -34.78 -4.60
CA VAL A 772 -21.28 -34.88 -5.40
C VAL A 772 -21.15 -36.01 -6.40
N VAL A 773 -20.00 -36.08 -7.08
CA VAL A 773 -19.70 -37.10 -8.08
C VAL A 773 -18.18 -37.17 -8.29
N GLU A 774 -17.65 -38.37 -8.53
CA GLU A 774 -16.29 -38.59 -9.00
C GLU A 774 -16.30 -39.59 -10.15
N GLY A 775 -15.42 -39.42 -11.14
CA GLY A 775 -15.39 -40.28 -12.32
C GLY A 775 -14.61 -39.69 -13.49
N HIS A 776 -14.59 -40.43 -14.61
CA HIS A 776 -14.12 -39.88 -15.89
C HIS A 776 -15.05 -38.77 -16.34
N VAL A 777 -14.52 -37.71 -16.98
CA VAL A 777 -15.32 -36.53 -17.38
C VAL A 777 -16.57 -36.91 -18.17
N ASN A 778 -16.44 -37.86 -19.09
CA ASN A 778 -17.56 -38.35 -19.91
C ASN A 778 -18.69 -39.01 -19.10
N GLU A 779 -18.35 -39.66 -17.99
CA GLU A 779 -19.31 -40.28 -17.07
C GLU A 779 -20.00 -39.21 -16.22
N VAL A 780 -19.20 -38.25 -15.73
CA VAL A 780 -19.71 -37.18 -14.87
C VAL A 780 -20.61 -36.20 -15.62
N LEU A 781 -20.40 -35.99 -16.93
CA LEU A 781 -21.22 -35.10 -17.76
C LEU A 781 -22.73 -35.39 -17.69
N ASN A 782 -23.15 -36.60 -17.35
CA ASN A 782 -24.57 -36.98 -17.26
C ASN A 782 -25.14 -36.90 -15.83
N HIS A 783 -24.35 -36.49 -14.84
CA HIS A 783 -24.81 -36.41 -13.46
C HIS A 783 -25.85 -35.28 -13.29
N PRO A 784 -27.03 -35.54 -12.69
CA PRO A 784 -28.10 -34.55 -12.60
C PRO A 784 -27.87 -33.51 -11.49
N GLU A 785 -27.22 -33.90 -10.38
CA GLU A 785 -27.02 -33.02 -9.22
C GLU A 785 -25.73 -32.20 -9.28
N SER A 786 -24.82 -32.49 -10.23
CA SER A 786 -23.57 -31.73 -10.38
C SER A 786 -23.83 -30.45 -11.17
N LEU A 787 -23.63 -29.30 -10.50
CA LEU A 787 -23.67 -28.00 -11.14
C LEU A 787 -22.57 -27.88 -12.21
N THR A 788 -21.40 -28.44 -11.94
CA THR A 788 -20.29 -28.48 -12.91
C THR A 788 -20.70 -29.26 -14.16
N ALA A 789 -21.29 -30.45 -14.03
CA ALA A 789 -21.77 -31.22 -15.18
C ALA A 789 -22.82 -30.45 -15.99
N SER A 790 -23.72 -29.72 -15.31
CA SER A 790 -24.71 -28.87 -15.98
C SER A 790 -24.07 -27.76 -16.81
N GLU A 791 -23.07 -27.07 -16.28
CA GLU A 791 -22.36 -26.01 -17.00
C GLU A 791 -21.48 -26.55 -18.14
N LEU A 792 -20.82 -27.70 -17.95
CA LEU A 792 -20.06 -28.37 -19.02
C LEU A 792 -20.98 -28.79 -20.18
N ARG A 793 -22.17 -29.32 -19.90
CA ARG A 793 -23.16 -29.64 -20.94
C ARG A 793 -23.57 -28.39 -21.73
N LYS A 794 -23.86 -27.28 -21.03
CA LYS A 794 -24.17 -26.00 -21.68
C LYS A 794 -23.01 -25.53 -22.54
N PHE A 795 -21.77 -25.64 -22.05
CA PHE A 795 -20.58 -25.27 -22.78
C PHE A 795 -20.43 -26.09 -24.08
N LEU A 796 -20.63 -27.41 -24.02
CA LEU A 796 -20.56 -28.31 -25.18
C LEU A 796 -21.73 -28.14 -26.18
N SER A 797 -22.93 -27.83 -25.69
CA SER A 797 -24.14 -27.71 -26.51
C SER A 797 -24.33 -26.32 -27.15
N ARG A 798 -23.46 -25.35 -26.86
CA ARG A 798 -23.64 -23.96 -27.29
C ARG A 798 -23.45 -23.80 -28.80
N ASP A 799 -24.48 -23.30 -29.47
CA ASP A 799 -24.39 -22.79 -30.83
C ASP A 799 -23.95 -21.32 -30.78
N ALA A 800 -22.85 -20.98 -31.45
CA ALA A 800 -22.19 -19.66 -31.36
C ALA A 800 -23.09 -18.48 -31.77
N SER A 801 -24.21 -18.75 -32.45
CA SER A 801 -25.17 -17.78 -32.97
C SER A 801 -26.39 -17.52 -32.08
N ALA A 802 -26.68 -18.37 -31.08
CA ALA A 802 -28.02 -18.46 -30.48
C ALA A 802 -28.27 -17.65 -29.19
N LEU A 803 -27.29 -16.91 -28.65
CA LEU A 803 -27.38 -16.35 -27.28
C LEU A 803 -27.82 -14.88 -27.15
N ARG A 804 -28.21 -14.20 -28.25
CA ARG A 804 -28.70 -12.80 -28.18
C ARG A 804 -30.19 -12.62 -27.89
N THR A 805 -30.91 -13.67 -27.54
CA THR A 805 -32.38 -13.64 -27.38
C THR A 805 -32.89 -13.52 -25.93
N GLN A 806 -32.09 -12.96 -25.02
CA GLN A 806 -32.63 -12.40 -23.77
C GLN A 806 -32.18 -10.94 -23.63
N ASN A 807 -32.85 -10.07 -24.39
CA ASN A 807 -32.79 -8.62 -24.20
C ASN A 807 -33.07 -8.29 -22.73
N MET A 808 -32.03 -8.06 -21.91
CA MET A 808 -32.16 -7.07 -20.86
C MET A 808 -32.03 -5.71 -21.54
N PRO A 809 -33.04 -4.83 -21.46
CA PRO A 809 -32.99 -3.55 -22.13
C PRO A 809 -31.84 -2.73 -21.57
N CYS A 810 -30.77 -2.57 -22.35
CA CYS A 810 -29.85 -1.47 -22.16
C CYS A 810 -30.64 -0.20 -22.42
N SER A 811 -30.88 0.61 -21.40
CA SER A 811 -31.49 1.92 -21.58
C SER A 811 -30.56 2.76 -22.48
N LYS A 812 -30.84 2.77 -23.79
CA LYS A 812 -30.38 3.84 -24.68
C LYS A 812 -31.11 5.11 -24.24
N GLY A 813 -30.63 5.73 -23.17
CA GLY A 813 -31.31 6.86 -22.56
C GLY A 813 -30.37 7.58 -21.62
N THR A 814 -30.14 8.85 -21.89
CA THR A 814 -29.52 9.80 -20.98
C THR A 814 -30.17 9.67 -19.61
N ILE A 815 -29.41 9.22 -18.60
CA ILE A 815 -29.89 9.24 -17.22
C ILE A 815 -29.80 10.70 -16.75
N GLU A 816 -30.77 11.51 -17.20
CA GLU A 816 -31.02 12.91 -16.81
C GLU A 816 -31.65 13.02 -15.40
N ALA A 817 -31.56 11.97 -14.59
CA ALA A 817 -32.19 11.98 -13.27
C ALA A 817 -31.40 12.89 -12.30
N PRO A 818 -32.05 13.89 -11.68
CA PRO A 818 -31.41 14.88 -10.81
C PRO A 818 -30.84 14.24 -9.54
N ILE A 819 -29.88 14.93 -8.91
CA ILE A 819 -29.42 14.57 -7.56
C ILE A 819 -30.59 14.85 -6.62
N SER A 820 -31.10 13.85 -5.93
CA SER A 820 -32.26 14.01 -5.04
C SER A 820 -31.87 13.66 -3.61
N LEU A 821 -32.18 14.54 -2.67
CA LEU A 821 -32.01 14.33 -1.23
C LEU A 821 -33.39 14.37 -0.59
N SER A 822 -33.73 13.35 0.20
CA SER A 822 -34.99 13.32 0.92
C SER A 822 -34.79 13.26 2.44
N GLY A 823 -35.68 13.97 3.12
CA GLY A 823 -35.74 14.09 4.57
C GLY A 823 -34.49 14.64 5.22
N VAL A 824 -33.94 15.74 4.69
CA VAL A 824 -32.70 16.33 5.18
C VAL A 824 -32.94 17.08 6.50
N GLU A 825 -32.25 16.65 7.55
CA GLU A 825 -32.30 17.20 8.92
C GLU A 825 -30.93 17.66 9.44
N THR A 826 -29.90 17.71 8.59
CA THR A 826 -28.56 18.10 9.02
C THR A 826 -28.53 19.48 9.67
N ASN A 827 -28.02 19.55 10.91
CA ASN A 827 -27.98 20.74 11.77
C ASN A 827 -29.37 21.31 12.07
N ASN A 828 -29.76 22.39 11.39
CA ASN A 828 -30.99 23.14 11.63
C ASN A 828 -32.02 23.00 10.50
N LEU A 829 -31.77 22.10 9.54
CA LEU A 829 -32.71 21.78 8.46
C LEU A 829 -33.87 20.95 9.02
N LYS A 830 -35.08 21.17 8.50
CA LYS A 830 -36.34 20.62 9.03
C LYS A 830 -36.97 19.65 8.06
N ASN A 831 -36.36 18.47 7.89
CA ASN A 831 -36.88 17.37 7.06
C ASN A 831 -37.19 17.82 5.62
N ILE A 832 -36.19 18.36 4.92
CA ILE A 832 -36.37 18.98 3.59
C ILE A 832 -36.10 17.95 2.49
N ASP A 833 -37.00 17.88 1.51
CA ASP A 833 -36.78 17.18 0.24
C ASP A 833 -36.31 18.18 -0.84
N ILE A 834 -35.22 17.88 -1.54
CA ILE A 834 -34.68 18.76 -2.59
C ILE A 834 -34.05 17.96 -3.73
N SER A 835 -34.17 18.48 -4.95
CA SER A 835 -33.50 17.96 -6.13
C SER A 835 -32.60 19.02 -6.78
N PHE A 836 -31.44 18.60 -7.30
CA PHE A 836 -30.50 19.42 -8.05
C PHE A 836 -30.35 18.87 -9.48
N PRO A 837 -30.55 19.69 -10.52
CA PRO A 837 -30.31 19.26 -11.89
C PRO A 837 -28.83 18.94 -12.12
N LEU A 838 -28.57 17.92 -12.93
CA LEU A 838 -27.22 17.62 -13.42
C LEU A 838 -26.87 18.59 -14.57
N ASP A 839 -25.56 18.80 -14.79
CA ASP A 839 -25.03 19.63 -15.88
C ASP A 839 -25.53 21.08 -15.91
N ALA A 840 -25.99 21.60 -14.77
CA ALA A 840 -26.49 22.96 -14.62
C ALA A 840 -25.83 23.70 -13.44
N VAL A 841 -25.66 25.01 -13.58
CA VAL A 841 -25.21 25.86 -12.47
C VAL A 841 -26.37 26.07 -11.51
N THR A 842 -26.28 25.50 -10.31
CA THR A 842 -27.31 25.67 -9.28
C THR A 842 -26.82 26.61 -8.18
N VAL A 843 -27.62 27.65 -7.89
CA VAL A 843 -27.33 28.63 -6.84
C VAL A 843 -28.26 28.42 -5.66
N VAL A 844 -27.71 28.18 -4.46
CA VAL A 844 -28.47 28.07 -3.20
C VAL A 844 -28.37 29.39 -2.42
N THR A 845 -29.49 30.12 -2.31
CA THR A 845 -29.57 31.43 -1.65
C THR A 845 -30.51 31.43 -0.43
N GLY A 846 -30.45 32.48 0.40
CA GLY A 846 -31.23 32.63 1.64
C GLY A 846 -30.51 33.44 2.73
N VAL A 847 -31.23 33.85 3.78
CA VAL A 847 -30.70 34.66 4.90
C VAL A 847 -29.64 33.93 5.73
N SER A 848 -28.77 34.65 6.44
CA SER A 848 -27.77 34.01 7.32
C SER A 848 -28.44 33.08 8.34
N GLY A 849 -27.84 31.92 8.60
CA GLY A 849 -28.44 30.89 9.47
C GLY A 849 -29.56 30.05 8.86
N SER A 850 -30.05 30.34 7.64
CA SER A 850 -31.15 29.59 7.00
C SER A 850 -30.84 28.13 6.64
N GLY A 851 -29.63 27.63 6.92
CA GLY A 851 -29.23 26.25 6.64
C GLY A 851 -28.51 26.02 5.30
N LYS A 852 -28.20 27.06 4.51
CA LYS A 852 -27.48 26.92 3.21
C LYS A 852 -26.22 26.06 3.30
N SER A 853 -25.33 26.39 4.25
CA SER A 853 -24.08 25.64 4.47
C SER A 853 -24.34 24.23 4.99
N SER A 854 -25.37 24.05 5.81
CA SER A 854 -25.82 22.73 6.29
C SER A 854 -26.30 21.86 5.13
N LEU A 855 -26.98 22.44 4.14
CA LEU A 855 -27.46 21.74 2.96
C LEU A 855 -26.30 21.38 2.01
N VAL A 856 -25.53 22.38 1.57
CA VAL A 856 -24.49 22.18 0.54
C VAL A 856 -23.28 21.42 1.09
N TYR A 857 -22.72 21.87 2.21
CA TYR A 857 -21.49 21.29 2.75
C TYR A 857 -21.73 20.22 3.81
N GLY A 858 -22.77 20.40 4.64
CA GLY A 858 -23.12 19.48 5.71
C GLY A 858 -23.86 18.24 5.23
N THR A 859 -24.60 18.35 4.12
CA THR A 859 -25.43 17.25 3.58
C THR A 859 -24.90 16.78 2.23
N LEU A 860 -25.06 17.57 1.16
CA LEU A 860 -24.76 17.14 -0.21
C LEU A 860 -23.29 16.72 -0.37
N TYR A 861 -22.35 17.60 -0.05
CA TYR A 861 -20.92 17.29 -0.14
C TYR A 861 -20.52 16.15 0.80
N ALA A 862 -21.02 16.16 2.04
CA ALA A 862 -20.68 15.15 3.03
C ALA A 862 -21.16 13.75 2.61
N GLU A 863 -22.38 13.65 2.08
CA GLU A 863 -22.94 12.39 1.59
C GLU A 863 -22.24 11.92 0.32
N SER A 864 -22.05 12.78 -0.68
CA SER A 864 -21.27 12.45 -1.88
C SER A 864 -19.86 11.96 -1.54
N GLN A 865 -19.18 12.64 -0.62
CA GLN A 865 -17.85 12.24 -0.17
C GLN A 865 -17.88 10.93 0.60
N ARG A 866 -18.88 10.70 1.46
CA ARG A 866 -19.07 9.45 2.20
C ARG A 866 -19.23 8.27 1.24
N ARG A 867 -20.18 8.35 0.30
CA ARG A 867 -20.44 7.32 -0.71
C ARG A 867 -19.21 7.04 -1.57
N PHE A 868 -18.49 8.09 -1.99
CA PHE A 868 -17.22 7.91 -2.72
C PHE A 868 -16.15 7.19 -1.89
N LEU A 869 -16.02 7.53 -0.60
CA LEU A 869 -15.03 6.90 0.29
C LEU A 869 -15.38 5.46 0.68
N GLU A 870 -16.65 5.05 0.59
CA GLU A 870 -17.05 3.63 0.69
C GLU A 870 -16.39 2.80 -0.44
N GLY A 871 -16.03 3.43 -1.56
CA GLY A 871 -15.26 2.87 -2.68
C GLY A 871 -13.76 2.71 -2.48
N VAL A 872 -13.23 3.32 -1.43
CA VAL A 872 -11.80 3.32 -1.12
C VAL A 872 -11.54 2.39 0.08
N SER A 873 -10.32 1.86 0.17
CA SER A 873 -9.93 0.91 1.23
C SER A 873 -10.25 1.45 2.64
N SER A 874 -10.60 0.56 3.57
CA SER A 874 -10.97 0.89 4.96
C SER A 874 -9.86 1.63 5.72
N TYR A 875 -8.59 1.36 5.41
CA TYR A 875 -7.44 2.12 5.93
C TYR A 875 -7.44 3.56 5.40
N SER A 876 -7.67 3.76 4.10
CA SER A 876 -7.73 5.10 3.48
C SER A 876 -8.84 5.98 4.08
N ARG A 877 -9.91 5.39 4.63
CA ARG A 877 -10.98 6.12 5.32
C ARG A 877 -10.55 6.69 6.68
N GLN A 878 -9.56 6.10 7.36
CA GLN A 878 -9.12 6.54 8.70
C GLN A 878 -8.34 7.86 8.69
N PHE A 879 -7.68 8.21 7.58
CA PHE A 879 -6.78 9.37 7.49
C PHE A 879 -7.43 10.63 6.88
N ARG A 880 -8.72 10.58 6.51
CA ARG A 880 -9.44 11.76 6.03
C ARG A 880 -10.28 12.36 7.14
N ALA A 881 -10.29 13.69 7.21
CA ALA A 881 -11.20 14.42 8.09
C ALA A 881 -12.63 13.91 7.84
N LYS A 882 -13.25 13.31 8.85
CA LYS A 882 -14.64 12.87 8.78
C LYS A 882 -15.48 14.10 8.42
N ALA A 883 -15.96 14.18 7.18
CA ALA A 883 -17.17 14.94 6.91
C ALA A 883 -18.21 14.37 7.90
N GLY A 884 -18.92 15.25 8.61
CA GLY A 884 -19.95 14.81 9.56
C GLY A 884 -20.92 13.86 8.86
N ILE A 885 -21.45 12.87 9.60
CA ILE A 885 -22.48 11.99 9.04
C ILE A 885 -23.71 12.86 8.80
N PRO A 886 -24.14 13.04 7.54
CA PRO A 886 -25.29 13.87 7.25
C PRO A 886 -26.56 13.18 7.75
N LEU A 887 -27.52 13.97 8.24
CA LEU A 887 -28.83 13.47 8.67
C LEU A 887 -29.79 13.64 7.49
N LEU A 888 -30.06 12.53 6.81
CA LEU A 888 -31.04 12.46 5.72
C LEU A 888 -31.67 11.06 5.69
N ARG A 889 -32.87 10.95 5.11
CA ARG A 889 -33.55 9.67 4.91
C ARG A 889 -32.96 8.90 3.73
N GLU A 890 -32.85 9.55 2.58
CA GLU A 890 -32.38 8.90 1.36
C GLU A 890 -31.71 9.90 0.39
N SER A 891 -30.77 9.41 -0.40
CA SER A 891 -30.09 10.19 -1.44
C SER A 891 -29.96 9.38 -2.73
N HIS A 892 -30.27 10.00 -3.86
CA HIS A 892 -30.19 9.40 -5.19
C HIS A 892 -29.38 10.28 -6.15
N GLY A 893 -28.75 9.63 -7.14
CA GLY A 893 -28.08 10.34 -8.23
C GLY A 893 -26.80 11.07 -7.83
N LEU A 894 -26.23 10.77 -6.67
CA LEU A 894 -25.02 11.43 -6.18
C LEU A 894 -23.84 11.20 -7.11
N VAL A 895 -23.05 12.25 -7.30
CA VAL A 895 -21.78 12.21 -8.00
C VAL A 895 -20.64 12.49 -7.01
N PRO A 896 -19.41 12.02 -7.27
CA PRO A 896 -18.24 12.42 -6.50
C PRO A 896 -18.12 13.95 -6.48
N ALA A 897 -18.05 14.55 -5.29
CA ALA A 897 -18.11 16.00 -5.12
C ALA A 897 -16.79 16.57 -4.59
N ILE A 898 -16.44 17.76 -5.09
CA ILE A 898 -15.33 18.59 -4.59
C ILE A 898 -15.93 19.82 -3.92
N SER A 899 -15.50 20.12 -2.68
CA SER A 899 -15.92 21.35 -1.98
C SER A 899 -14.79 22.36 -1.96
N ILE A 900 -15.09 23.59 -2.36
CA ILE A 900 -14.19 24.74 -2.19
C ILE A 900 -14.76 25.58 -1.04
N LYS A 901 -14.19 25.45 0.16
CA LYS A 901 -14.61 26.22 1.34
C LYS A 901 -13.67 27.39 1.58
N LYS A 902 -14.19 28.51 2.08
CA LYS A 902 -13.39 29.58 2.72
C LYS A 902 -12.88 29.08 4.08
N LYS A 903 -11.97 28.10 4.11
CA LYS A 903 -11.24 27.74 5.33
C LYS A 903 -10.00 28.63 5.41
N ASN A 904 -9.67 29.10 6.62
CA ASN A 904 -8.38 29.73 6.90
C ASN A 904 -7.28 28.81 6.36
N THR A 905 -6.57 29.29 5.35
CA THR A 905 -5.37 28.64 4.83
C THR A 905 -4.49 28.27 6.02
N VAL A 906 -3.99 27.03 6.04
CA VAL A 906 -2.99 26.64 7.03
C VAL A 906 -1.88 27.67 6.94
N LYS A 907 -1.68 28.45 8.00
CA LYS A 907 -0.68 29.52 8.07
C LYS A 907 0.72 28.88 8.17
N ASN A 908 1.11 28.14 7.14
CA ASN A 908 2.46 27.65 6.98
C ASN A 908 3.27 28.72 6.24
N PRO A 909 4.29 29.32 6.87
CA PRO A 909 5.10 30.36 6.23
C PRO A 909 5.87 29.86 5.00
N ARG A 910 5.98 28.54 4.80
CA ARG A 910 6.56 27.91 3.60
C ARG A 910 5.55 27.68 2.46
N SER A 911 4.26 27.91 2.69
CA SER A 911 3.24 27.79 1.63
C SER A 911 3.13 29.10 0.86
N THR A 912 3.64 29.13 -0.36
CA THR A 912 3.52 30.24 -1.33
C THR A 912 2.47 29.93 -2.39
N ILE A 913 2.02 30.94 -3.14
CA ILE A 913 1.07 30.74 -4.26
C ILE A 913 1.63 29.74 -5.28
N ALA A 914 2.91 29.82 -5.61
CA ALA A 914 3.57 28.91 -6.53
C ALA A 914 3.57 27.47 -6.02
N THR A 915 3.76 27.26 -4.71
CA THR A 915 3.63 25.91 -4.11
C THR A 915 2.16 25.45 -4.07
N TYR A 916 1.22 26.38 -3.90
CA TYR A 916 -0.20 26.08 -3.82
C TYR A 916 -0.79 25.69 -5.17
N THR A 917 -0.41 26.41 -6.23
CA THR A 917 -0.83 26.12 -7.61
C THR A 917 -0.05 24.96 -8.22
N GLY A 918 1.18 24.69 -7.74
CA GLY A 918 2.08 23.67 -8.30
C GLY A 918 3.11 24.23 -9.28
N LEU A 919 3.03 25.53 -9.60
CA LEU A 919 4.00 26.27 -10.42
C LEU A 919 5.45 26.12 -9.91
N TYR A 920 5.65 26.15 -8.59
CA TYR A 920 7.00 26.12 -8.02
C TYR A 920 7.78 24.85 -8.39
N ASP A 921 7.09 23.72 -8.48
CA ASP A 921 7.73 22.47 -8.85
C ASP A 921 8.04 22.40 -10.34
N LEU A 922 7.21 23.02 -11.20
CA LEU A 922 7.51 23.17 -12.62
C LEU A 922 8.75 24.04 -12.79
N TYR A 923 8.87 25.15 -12.05
CA TYR A 923 10.08 25.97 -12.03
C TYR A 923 11.30 25.17 -11.59
N ARG A 924 11.19 24.38 -10.51
CA ARG A 924 12.31 23.55 -10.03
C ARG A 924 12.78 22.52 -11.04
N LEU A 925 11.86 21.83 -11.71
CA LEU A 925 12.19 20.85 -12.73
C LEU A 925 12.84 21.51 -13.95
N LEU A 926 12.28 22.62 -14.40
CA LEU A 926 12.83 23.43 -15.48
C LEU A 926 14.26 23.89 -15.17
N PHE A 927 14.47 24.53 -14.01
CA PHE A 927 15.78 25.02 -13.59
C PHE A 927 16.78 23.88 -13.37
N SER A 928 16.36 22.72 -12.83
CA SER A 928 17.24 21.56 -12.67
C SER A 928 17.79 21.01 -13.98
N ARG A 929 17.03 21.15 -15.07
CA ARG A 929 17.40 20.62 -16.39
C ARG A 929 18.13 21.65 -17.24
N LEU A 930 17.73 22.92 -17.19
CA LEU A 930 18.12 23.92 -18.17
C LEU A 930 18.92 25.09 -17.59
N ALA A 931 18.92 25.30 -16.27
CA ALA A 931 19.66 26.42 -15.70
C ALA A 931 21.17 26.15 -15.74
N LYS A 932 21.93 27.19 -16.09
CA LYS A 932 23.39 27.16 -16.16
C LYS A 932 23.96 28.12 -15.12
N ASN A 933 25.08 27.75 -14.50
CA ASN A 933 25.88 28.65 -13.66
C ASN A 933 27.01 29.29 -14.48
N ILE A 934 27.80 30.18 -13.85
CA ILE A 934 28.91 30.90 -14.49
C ILE A 934 29.96 29.95 -15.09
N THR A 935 30.10 28.73 -14.56
CA THR A 935 31.03 27.71 -15.05
C THR A 935 30.46 26.78 -16.13
N GLY A 936 29.20 26.97 -16.54
CA GLY A 936 28.55 26.17 -17.59
C GLY A 936 28.08 24.77 -17.17
N SER A 937 28.21 24.38 -15.89
CA SER A 937 27.73 23.07 -15.42
C SER A 937 26.21 23.09 -15.24
N SER A 938 25.52 22.19 -15.93
CA SER A 938 24.13 21.81 -15.66
C SER A 938 24.11 20.47 -14.91
N HIS A 939 22.96 20.04 -14.38
CA HIS A 939 22.74 18.78 -13.62
C HIS A 939 22.80 18.87 -12.08
N LEU A 940 22.17 19.89 -11.50
CA LEU A 940 21.72 19.79 -10.10
C LEU A 940 20.36 19.09 -10.04
N LEU A 941 20.15 18.28 -9.00
CA LEU A 941 18.85 17.67 -8.74
C LEU A 941 17.79 18.74 -8.44
N SER A 942 16.53 18.48 -8.78
CA SER A 942 15.40 19.41 -8.52
C SER A 942 15.19 19.72 -7.02
N GLY A 943 15.71 18.88 -6.12
CA GLY A 943 15.80 19.14 -4.68
C GLY A 943 16.64 20.38 -4.35
N ALA A 944 17.75 20.59 -5.07
CA ALA A 944 18.64 21.73 -4.86
C ALA A 944 17.94 23.08 -5.15
N PHE A 945 16.95 23.11 -6.05
CA PHE A 945 16.15 24.31 -6.35
C PHE A 945 14.96 24.51 -5.41
N SER A 946 14.88 23.76 -4.30
CA SER A 946 13.76 23.78 -3.35
C SER A 946 14.10 24.52 -2.07
N PHE A 947 13.31 25.53 -1.69
CA PHE A 947 13.40 26.08 -0.34
C PHE A 947 12.77 25.16 0.72
N ASN A 948 12.10 24.07 0.31
CA ASN A 948 11.53 23.07 1.20
C ASN A 948 12.43 21.84 1.41
N ALA A 949 13.51 21.70 0.65
CA ALA A 949 14.47 20.60 0.77
C ALA A 949 15.74 21.07 1.46
N GLU A 950 16.38 20.22 2.24
CA GLU A 950 17.59 20.57 3.02
C GLU A 950 18.75 21.00 2.11
N GLU A 951 18.85 20.38 0.94
CA GLU A 951 19.89 20.65 -0.05
C GLU A 951 19.73 22.03 -0.71
N GLY A 952 18.50 22.54 -0.83
CA GLY A 952 18.21 23.82 -1.49
C GLY A 952 17.89 24.99 -0.55
N ALA A 953 17.37 24.71 0.64
CA ALA A 953 16.93 25.73 1.59
C ALA A 953 18.11 26.54 2.14
N CYS A 954 17.93 27.86 2.23
CA CYS A 954 18.90 28.72 2.88
C CYS A 954 19.20 28.23 4.31
N PRO A 955 20.47 28.03 4.71
CA PRO A 955 20.81 27.46 6.02
C PRO A 955 20.43 28.38 7.19
N VAL A 956 20.35 29.70 6.95
CA VAL A 956 20.03 30.70 7.97
C VAL A 956 18.52 30.77 8.24
N CYS A 957 17.70 31.07 7.23
CA CYS A 957 16.25 31.16 7.40
C CYS A 957 15.52 29.82 7.24
N LYS A 958 16.24 28.72 6.96
CA LYS A 958 15.69 27.38 6.70
C LYS A 958 14.56 27.41 5.66
N GLY A 959 14.73 28.19 4.60
CA GLY A 959 13.75 28.29 3.51
C GLY A 959 12.54 29.20 3.74
N LEU A 960 12.54 30.02 4.80
CA LEU A 960 11.45 30.96 5.08
C LEU A 960 11.56 32.28 4.31
N GLY A 961 12.79 32.68 3.93
CA GLY A 961 13.08 33.99 3.34
C GLY A 961 13.16 35.12 4.37
N THR A 962 12.64 34.89 5.57
CA THR A 962 12.68 35.82 6.69
C THR A 962 13.23 35.15 7.93
N ILE A 963 13.77 35.96 8.84
CA ILE A 963 14.23 35.55 10.17
C ILE A 963 13.50 36.37 11.22
N THR A 964 13.25 35.75 12.38
CA THR A 964 12.69 36.43 13.54
C THR A 964 13.86 36.93 14.39
N VAL A 965 13.95 38.25 14.56
CA VAL A 965 15.04 38.93 15.28
C VAL A 965 14.46 39.80 16.40
N CYS A 966 15.24 40.05 17.45
CA CYS A 966 14.82 40.94 18.52
C CYS A 966 14.80 42.39 18.02
N ASP A 967 13.77 43.15 18.38
CA ASP A 967 13.64 44.54 18.00
C ASP A 967 14.24 45.44 19.10
N ALA A 968 15.31 46.17 18.77
CA ALA A 968 16.02 47.04 19.71
C ALA A 968 15.12 48.12 20.32
N ASP A 969 14.18 48.64 19.55
CA ASP A 969 13.24 49.67 20.02
C ASP A 969 12.16 49.10 20.94
N ARG A 970 11.92 47.78 20.90
CA ARG A 970 10.93 47.12 21.75
C ARG A 970 11.52 46.61 23.06
N ILE A 971 12.81 46.25 23.07
CA ILE A 971 13.50 45.81 24.28
C ILE A 971 13.88 46.98 25.19
N VAL A 972 14.21 48.14 24.62
CA VAL A 972 14.48 49.38 25.38
C VAL A 972 13.18 50.14 25.60
N THR A 973 12.54 49.91 26.74
CA THR A 973 11.23 50.49 27.04
C THR A 973 11.31 51.84 27.74
N ASN A 974 12.40 52.13 28.44
CA ASN A 974 12.59 53.38 29.20
C ASN A 974 13.96 54.01 28.86
N PRO A 975 14.13 54.65 27.69
CA PRO A 975 15.44 55.14 27.25
C PRO A 975 16.04 56.23 28.16
N GLU A 976 15.23 56.93 28.95
CA GLU A 976 15.69 57.95 29.91
C GLU A 976 16.31 57.36 31.20
N LYS A 977 16.38 56.03 31.32
CA LYS A 977 17.04 55.33 32.43
C LYS A 977 18.33 54.65 31.98
N PRO A 978 19.28 54.39 32.89
CA PRO A 978 20.47 53.61 32.57
C PRO A 978 20.14 52.15 32.23
N VAL A 979 20.92 51.55 31.33
CA VAL A 979 20.77 50.13 30.94
C VAL A 979 20.96 49.19 32.13
N ILE A 980 21.87 49.55 33.02
CA ILE A 980 22.16 48.80 34.25
C ILE A 980 21.14 49.05 35.35
N CYS A 981 20.16 49.94 35.12
CA CYS A 981 19.17 50.33 36.13
C CYS A 981 17.86 50.83 35.47
N GLY A 982 17.17 49.91 34.79
CA GLY A 982 15.75 50.06 34.47
C GLY A 982 15.38 50.50 33.05
N ALA A 983 16.35 50.65 32.14
CA ALA A 983 16.04 50.94 30.73
C ALA A 983 15.24 49.81 30.04
N LEU A 984 15.38 48.57 30.51
CA LEU A 984 14.79 47.37 29.92
C LEU A 984 13.55 46.84 30.70
N ASP A 985 13.14 47.52 31.78
CA ASP A 985 12.18 46.96 32.76
C ASP A 985 10.73 46.88 32.27
N GLY A 986 10.38 47.45 31.12
CA GLY A 986 9.00 47.47 30.61
C GLY A 986 8.50 46.12 30.13
N THR A 987 9.36 45.11 30.03
CA THR A 987 8.95 43.72 29.82
C THR A 987 9.60 42.79 30.84
N ARG A 988 8.97 41.64 31.10
CA ARG A 988 9.50 40.63 32.03
C ARG A 988 10.86 40.10 31.57
N THR A 989 11.05 39.93 30.26
CA THR A 989 12.31 39.48 29.66
C THR A 989 13.38 40.55 29.75
N GLY A 990 13.04 41.81 29.46
CA GLY A 990 13.97 42.93 29.60
C GLY A 990 14.40 43.15 31.05
N SER A 991 13.47 43.08 32.02
CA SER A 991 13.77 43.16 33.46
C SER A 991 14.75 42.07 33.93
N PHE A 992 14.64 40.86 33.37
CA PHE A 992 15.52 39.74 33.73
C PHE A 992 16.96 39.96 33.24
N TYR A 993 17.13 40.39 31.99
CA TYR A 993 18.46 40.66 31.44
C TYR A 993 19.06 41.97 31.97
N GLY A 994 18.21 42.93 32.33
CA GLY A 994 18.56 44.23 32.92
C GLY A 994 18.76 44.23 34.44
N ASP A 995 18.66 43.07 35.12
CA ASP A 995 18.82 42.99 36.58
C ASP A 995 20.20 43.52 37.01
N PRO A 996 20.27 44.60 37.83
CA PRO A 996 21.54 45.18 38.27
C PRO A 996 22.43 44.19 39.03
N ASN A 997 21.84 43.15 39.65
CA ASN A 997 22.55 42.10 40.36
C ASN A 997 22.67 40.81 39.53
N GLY A 998 22.32 40.86 38.25
CA GLY A 998 22.36 39.74 37.32
C GLY A 998 23.73 39.54 36.68
N GLN A 999 24.01 38.30 36.26
CA GLN A 999 25.28 37.95 35.62
C GLN A 999 25.51 38.69 34.30
N TYR A 1000 24.43 39.04 33.58
CA TYR A 1000 24.50 39.69 32.27
C TYR A 1000 24.93 41.16 32.41
N ILE A 1001 24.38 41.90 33.38
CA ILE A 1001 24.84 43.26 33.69
C ILE A 1001 26.29 43.25 34.19
N ALA A 1002 26.70 42.26 34.99
CA ALA A 1002 28.10 42.13 35.39
C ALA A 1002 29.03 41.91 34.19
N ALA A 1003 28.61 41.11 33.20
CA ALA A 1003 29.36 40.90 31.96
C ALA A 1003 29.42 42.18 31.10
N LEU A 1004 28.30 42.88 30.92
CA LEU A 1004 28.23 44.17 30.22
C LEU A 1004 29.15 45.21 30.86
N LEU A 1005 29.12 45.36 32.20
CA LEU A 1005 29.98 46.30 32.92
C LEU A 1005 31.46 45.95 32.80
N THR A 1006 31.80 44.65 32.78
CA THR A 1006 33.18 44.20 32.59
C THR A 1006 33.68 44.51 31.19
N ALA A 1007 32.84 44.26 30.17
CA ALA A 1007 33.13 44.65 28.79
C ALA A 1007 33.25 46.19 28.67
N GLY A 1008 32.30 46.93 29.25
CA GLY A 1008 32.28 48.40 29.24
C GLY A 1008 33.54 49.02 29.85
N LYS A 1009 34.01 48.50 31.00
CA LYS A 1009 35.27 48.96 31.63
C LYS A 1009 36.47 48.83 30.70
N LYS A 1010 36.56 47.75 29.92
CA LYS A 1010 37.64 47.55 28.95
C LYS A 1010 37.59 48.59 27.83
N TYR A 1011 36.39 48.93 27.36
CA TYR A 1011 36.18 49.86 26.27
C TYR A 1011 36.01 51.33 26.71
N GLY A 1012 36.16 51.62 28.01
CA GLY A 1012 35.99 52.97 28.57
C GLY A 1012 34.55 53.48 28.50
N ILE A 1013 33.56 52.58 28.51
CA ILE A 1013 32.14 52.92 28.40
C ILE A 1013 31.51 52.96 29.79
N ASP A 1014 30.87 54.08 30.11
CA ASP A 1014 30.05 54.24 31.31
C ASP A 1014 28.58 53.95 31.00
N TYR A 1015 28.04 52.89 31.59
CA TYR A 1015 26.63 52.49 31.43
C TYR A 1015 25.71 53.00 32.54
N SER A 1016 26.19 53.88 33.42
CA SER A 1016 25.42 54.48 34.51
C SER A 1016 24.59 55.70 34.11
N VAL A 1017 24.79 56.23 32.90
CA VAL A 1017 23.99 57.32 32.31
C VAL A 1017 22.75 56.78 31.59
N PRO A 1018 21.71 57.61 31.36
CA PRO A 1018 20.54 57.24 30.56
C PRO A 1018 20.90 56.61 29.21
N PHE A 1019 20.13 55.62 28.76
CA PHE A 1019 20.37 54.97 27.46
C PHE A 1019 20.29 55.96 26.29
N SER A 1020 19.39 56.96 26.36
CA SER A 1020 19.26 58.04 25.37
C SER A 1020 20.59 58.81 25.18
N GLU A 1021 21.32 59.05 26.27
CA GLU A 1021 22.57 59.81 26.33
C GLU A 1021 23.83 58.98 25.98
N LEU A 1022 23.73 57.65 25.87
CA LEU A 1022 24.85 56.81 25.45
C LEU A 1022 25.24 57.10 24.00
N GLY A 1023 26.55 57.19 23.74
CA GLY A 1023 27.08 57.27 22.38
C GLY A 1023 26.80 56.00 21.57
N GLU A 1024 26.78 56.10 20.23
CA GLU A 1024 26.46 55.00 19.31
C GLU A 1024 27.27 53.72 19.58
N ARG A 1025 28.59 53.85 19.80
CA ARG A 1025 29.46 52.71 20.13
C ARG A 1025 29.06 52.03 21.44
N ALA A 1026 28.60 52.79 22.43
CA ALA A 1026 28.14 52.25 23.71
C ALA A 1026 26.80 51.51 23.58
N LYS A 1027 25.86 52.07 22.79
CA LYS A 1027 24.58 51.44 22.44
C LYS A 1027 24.79 50.14 21.67
N GLU A 1028 25.65 50.16 20.65
CA GLU A 1028 25.98 48.98 19.84
C GLU A 1028 26.63 47.89 20.70
N THR A 1029 27.58 48.24 21.57
CA THR A 1029 28.23 47.29 22.49
C THR A 1029 27.23 46.65 23.45
N ALA A 1030 26.24 47.41 23.95
CA ALA A 1030 25.20 46.88 24.82
C ALA A 1030 24.23 45.95 24.08
N MET A 1031 23.79 46.34 22.88
CA MET A 1031 22.74 45.63 22.14
C MET A 1031 23.26 44.46 21.31
N SER A 1032 24.38 44.63 20.62
CA SER A 1032 24.95 43.69 19.65
C SER A 1032 26.18 42.93 20.19
N GLY A 1033 26.71 43.33 21.34
CA GLY A 1033 27.80 42.62 22.03
C GLY A 1033 29.21 42.96 21.53
N CYS A 1034 30.19 42.16 21.95
CA CYS A 1034 31.62 42.32 21.65
C CYS A 1034 32.23 41.14 20.85
N GLY A 1035 31.41 40.37 20.13
CA GLY A 1035 31.89 39.19 19.40
C GLY A 1035 32.29 38.01 20.31
N GLU A 1036 33.32 37.25 19.92
CA GLU A 1036 33.78 36.03 20.61
C GLU A 1036 34.81 36.29 21.73
N GLU A 1037 35.03 37.55 22.10
CA GLU A 1037 35.99 37.91 23.13
C GLU A 1037 35.54 37.45 24.53
N ILE A 1038 36.45 36.82 25.28
CA ILE A 1038 36.17 36.25 26.60
C ILE A 1038 36.58 37.22 27.72
N PHE A 1039 35.66 37.52 28.62
CA PHE A 1039 35.86 38.38 29.78
C PHE A 1039 35.90 37.54 31.07
N GLU A 1040 36.81 37.90 31.98
CA GLU A 1040 36.80 37.38 33.35
C GLU A 1040 35.89 38.27 34.20
N VAL A 1041 34.70 37.75 34.53
CA VAL A 1041 33.62 38.51 35.17
C VAL A 1041 33.50 38.10 36.64
N ASP A 1042 33.65 39.07 37.53
CA ASP A 1042 33.37 38.93 38.96
C ASP A 1042 31.91 39.31 39.24
N TRP A 1043 31.01 38.33 39.18
CA TRP A 1043 29.58 38.55 39.39
C TRP A 1043 29.20 38.51 40.87
N LYS A 1044 28.81 39.66 41.42
CA LYS A 1044 28.22 39.76 42.77
C LYS A 1044 26.71 39.55 42.68
N TYR A 1045 26.21 38.48 43.29
CA TYR A 1045 24.77 38.16 43.28
C TYR A 1045 24.15 38.31 44.66
N LYS A 1046 22.86 38.68 44.69
CA LYS A 1046 22.03 38.73 45.89
C LYS A 1046 20.74 37.95 45.64
N ARG A 1047 20.55 36.81 46.33
CA ARG A 1047 19.33 35.99 46.27
C ARG A 1047 18.72 35.89 47.66
N GLY A 1048 17.66 36.67 47.92
CA GLY A 1048 17.10 36.80 49.27
C GLY A 1048 18.13 37.36 50.25
N ALA A 1049 18.39 36.64 51.34
CA ALA A 1049 19.39 37.02 52.35
C ALA A 1049 20.84 36.65 52.00
N HIS A 1050 21.08 35.87 50.93
CA HIS A 1050 22.42 35.37 50.58
C HIS A 1050 23.09 36.27 49.54
N VAL A 1051 24.29 36.76 49.88
CA VAL A 1051 25.15 37.58 49.02
C VAL A 1051 26.46 36.84 48.79
N GLY A 1052 26.90 36.75 47.53
CA GLY A 1052 28.13 36.05 47.15
C GLY A 1052 28.77 36.64 45.91
N THR A 1053 30.03 36.28 45.65
CA THR A 1053 30.75 36.63 44.41
C THR A 1053 31.11 35.36 43.67
N HIS A 1054 30.75 35.26 42.39
CA HIS A 1054 31.05 34.15 41.51
C HIS A 1054 31.94 34.63 40.36
N LYS A 1055 33.10 34.02 40.18
CA LYS A 1055 34.01 34.31 39.07
C LYS A 1055 33.68 33.42 37.89
N LEU A 1056 33.41 33.99 36.72
CA LEU A 1056 33.14 33.23 35.50
C LEU A 1056 33.87 33.82 34.28
N LYS A 1057 34.21 32.96 33.32
CA LYS A 1057 34.75 33.36 32.02
C LYS A 1057 33.62 33.27 30.99
N THR A 1058 33.21 34.39 30.42
CA THR A 1058 32.11 34.44 29.44
C THR A 1058 32.36 35.50 28.37
N THR A 1059 31.75 35.33 27.20
CA THR A 1059 31.63 36.40 26.21
C THR A 1059 30.46 37.33 26.56
N TRP A 1060 30.46 38.54 25.97
CA TRP A 1060 29.30 39.45 26.01
C TRP A 1060 28.62 39.49 24.62
N PRO A 1061 27.55 38.71 24.40
CA PRO A 1061 26.89 38.61 23.10
C PRO A 1061 25.89 39.75 22.82
N GLY A 1062 25.62 40.64 23.79
CA GLY A 1062 24.64 41.72 23.66
C GLY A 1062 23.20 41.30 23.97
N PHE A 1063 22.35 42.27 24.33
CA PHE A 1063 20.96 41.99 24.74
C PHE A 1063 20.11 41.36 23.62
N LEU A 1064 20.26 41.81 22.38
CA LEU A 1064 19.46 41.29 21.26
C LEU A 1064 19.71 39.80 21.07
N LYS A 1065 20.98 39.40 21.10
CA LYS A 1065 21.37 37.99 20.90
C LYS A 1065 20.94 37.09 22.06
N LEU A 1066 20.98 37.61 23.29
CA LEU A 1066 20.50 36.88 24.48
C LEU A 1066 19.00 36.58 24.39
N VAL A 1067 18.19 37.57 24.00
CA VAL A 1067 16.74 37.40 23.82
C VAL A 1067 16.44 36.43 22.67
N GLU A 1068 17.11 36.60 21.52
CA GLU A 1068 16.94 35.70 20.37
C GLU A 1068 17.26 34.25 20.72
N THR A 1069 18.40 34.01 21.39
CA THR A 1069 18.85 32.65 21.74
C THR A 1069 17.85 31.97 22.67
N GLU A 1070 17.30 32.70 23.64
CA GLU A 1070 16.32 32.16 24.57
C GLU A 1070 14.95 31.94 23.92
N TYR A 1071 14.52 32.82 23.01
CA TYR A 1071 13.31 32.63 22.20
C TYR A 1071 13.42 31.33 21.37
N PHE A 1072 14.51 31.14 20.63
CA PHE A 1072 14.69 29.92 19.83
C PHE A 1072 14.74 28.64 20.66
N ARG A 1073 15.14 28.71 21.94
CA ARG A 1073 15.15 27.57 22.85
C ARG A 1073 13.76 27.23 23.41
N LYS A 1074 12.87 28.22 23.52
CA LYS A 1074 11.58 28.09 24.26
C LYS A 1074 10.34 28.48 23.44
N HIS A 1075 10.45 28.63 22.12
CA HIS A 1075 9.36 29.11 21.27
C HIS A 1075 8.11 28.20 21.26
N ASP A 1076 8.24 26.94 21.69
CA ASP A 1076 7.12 25.99 21.79
C ASP A 1076 6.42 26.00 23.18
N ASP A 1077 6.93 26.79 24.14
CA ASP A 1077 6.37 26.97 25.49
C ASP A 1077 5.62 28.31 25.60
N ALA A 1078 4.71 28.45 26.58
CA ALA A 1078 4.04 29.72 26.93
C ALA A 1078 5.00 30.90 27.27
N ARG A 1079 6.29 30.62 27.51
CA ARG A 1079 7.33 31.65 27.70
C ARG A 1079 7.85 32.22 26.38
N GLY A 1080 7.78 31.46 25.29
CA GLY A 1080 8.09 31.91 23.93
C GLY A 1080 7.06 32.91 23.43
N ASP A 1081 5.77 32.67 23.71
CA ASP A 1081 4.67 33.58 23.37
C ASP A 1081 4.87 34.98 23.97
N ALA A 1082 5.30 35.05 25.23
CA ALA A 1082 5.57 36.32 25.91
C ALA A 1082 6.76 37.10 25.32
N MET A 1083 7.66 36.46 24.57
CA MET A 1083 8.78 37.12 23.89
C MET A 1083 8.42 37.62 22.50
N LEU A 1084 7.32 37.15 21.89
CA LEU A 1084 6.90 37.56 20.53
C LEU A 1084 6.70 39.07 20.42
N GLU A 1085 6.26 39.74 21.49
CA GLU A 1085 6.08 41.19 21.54
C GLU A 1085 7.39 41.95 21.27
N LEU A 1086 8.53 41.37 21.68
CA LEU A 1086 9.87 41.91 21.49
C LEU A 1086 10.50 41.56 20.13
N MET A 1087 9.86 40.69 19.35
CA MET A 1087 10.41 40.20 18.09
C MET A 1087 9.84 40.96 16.88
N LYS A 1088 10.65 41.08 15.83
CA LYS A 1088 10.22 41.50 14.50
C LYS A 1088 10.67 40.50 13.43
N ILE A 1089 9.95 40.48 12.32
CA ILE A 1089 10.32 39.69 11.14
C ILE A 1089 11.20 40.59 10.27
N LYS A 1090 12.43 40.15 10.01
CA LYS A 1090 13.36 40.79 9.07
C LYS A 1090 13.56 39.88 7.87
N GLU A 1091 13.79 40.46 6.69
CA GLU A 1091 14.26 39.71 5.54
C GLU A 1091 15.61 39.04 5.83
N CYS A 1092 15.80 37.82 5.31
CA CYS A 1092 17.02 37.07 5.55
C CYS A 1092 18.17 37.62 4.71
N ASP A 1093 19.15 38.26 5.35
CA ASP A 1093 20.32 38.84 4.68
C ASP A 1093 21.11 37.80 3.84
N ASN A 1094 21.17 36.54 4.29
CA ASN A 1094 21.92 35.49 3.59
C ASN A 1094 21.32 35.06 2.24
N CYS A 1095 20.00 35.13 2.07
CA CYS A 1095 19.34 34.74 0.81
C CYS A 1095 18.59 35.89 0.15
N GLN A 1096 18.64 37.10 0.73
CA GLN A 1096 17.93 38.28 0.26
C GLN A 1096 16.44 37.97 -0.02
N GLY A 1097 15.78 37.29 0.94
CA GLY A 1097 14.37 36.94 0.80
C GLY A 1097 14.04 35.80 -0.17
N PHE A 1098 14.98 35.36 -1.03
CA PHE A 1098 14.75 34.34 -2.07
C PHE A 1098 14.65 32.90 -1.55
N ARG A 1099 14.84 32.69 -0.24
CA ARG A 1099 14.64 31.41 0.48
C ARG A 1099 15.63 30.29 0.16
N LEU A 1100 16.44 30.43 -0.88
CA LEU A 1100 17.39 29.41 -1.34
C LEU A 1100 18.82 29.69 -0.85
N ARG A 1101 19.65 28.66 -0.93
CA ARG A 1101 21.11 28.76 -0.76
C ARG A 1101 21.74 29.71 -1.78
N PRO A 1102 22.69 30.58 -1.39
CA PRO A 1102 23.37 31.49 -2.31
C PRO A 1102 24.01 30.79 -3.51
N GLU A 1103 24.53 29.57 -3.32
CA GLU A 1103 25.14 28.75 -4.37
C GLU A 1103 24.13 28.37 -5.46
N ILE A 1104 22.87 28.16 -5.08
CA ILE A 1104 21.78 27.80 -6.01
C ILE A 1104 21.29 29.01 -6.79
N LEU A 1105 21.33 30.20 -6.19
CA LEU A 1105 20.93 31.46 -6.85
C LEU A 1105 21.86 31.85 -8.01
N GLN A 1106 23.00 31.17 -8.17
CA GLN A 1106 23.92 31.35 -9.29
C GLN A 1106 23.43 30.69 -10.59
N TYR A 1107 22.47 29.76 -10.51
CA TYR A 1107 21.92 29.05 -11.66
C TYR A 1107 20.77 29.83 -12.28
N LYS A 1108 20.92 30.19 -13.56
CA LYS A 1108 20.03 31.13 -14.25
C LYS A 1108 19.49 30.56 -15.57
N ILE A 1109 18.29 31.00 -15.94
CA ILE A 1109 17.70 30.89 -17.28
C ILE A 1109 17.35 32.32 -17.71
N ARG A 1110 17.70 32.75 -18.93
CA ARG A 1110 17.53 34.14 -19.41
C ARG A 1110 17.94 35.19 -18.34
N GLN A 1111 19.13 35.01 -17.75
CA GLN A 1111 19.71 35.87 -16.70
C GLN A 1111 18.98 35.93 -15.35
N LYS A 1112 17.91 35.16 -15.15
CA LYS A 1112 17.15 35.12 -13.90
C LYS A 1112 17.30 33.79 -13.18
N HIS A 1113 17.47 33.83 -11.87
CA HIS A 1113 17.43 32.63 -11.03
C HIS A 1113 15.99 32.31 -10.60
N ILE A 1114 15.75 31.09 -10.13
CA ILE A 1114 14.40 30.62 -9.76
C ILE A 1114 13.72 31.54 -8.73
N GLY A 1115 14.48 32.09 -7.77
CA GLY A 1115 13.97 33.05 -6.78
C GLY A 1115 13.36 34.32 -7.40
N GLU A 1116 13.99 34.89 -8.43
CA GLU A 1116 13.47 36.06 -9.16
C GLU A 1116 12.21 35.71 -9.93
N VAL A 1117 12.18 34.54 -10.60
CA VAL A 1117 11.00 34.07 -11.33
C VAL A 1117 9.83 33.86 -10.38
N THR A 1118 10.06 33.32 -9.17
CA THR A 1118 9.00 33.21 -8.17
C THR A 1118 8.53 34.57 -7.66
N ASN A 1119 9.39 35.59 -7.58
CA ASN A 1119 8.98 36.90 -7.10
C ASN A 1119 8.28 37.76 -8.17
N MET A 1120 8.21 37.32 -9.42
CA MET A 1120 7.38 37.95 -10.46
C MET A 1120 5.89 37.80 -10.17
N THR A 1121 5.11 38.79 -10.60
CA THR A 1121 3.66 38.66 -10.72
C THR A 1121 3.31 37.55 -11.72
N ALA A 1122 2.14 36.93 -11.59
CA ALA A 1122 1.73 35.89 -12.51
C ALA A 1122 1.65 36.40 -13.97
N GLU A 1123 1.30 37.67 -14.15
CA GLU A 1123 1.30 38.34 -15.46
C GLU A 1123 2.73 38.53 -16.02
N ASP A 1124 3.66 39.06 -15.22
CA ASP A 1124 5.06 39.23 -15.65
C ASP A 1124 5.73 37.89 -15.97
N ALA A 1125 5.44 36.86 -15.15
CA ALA A 1125 5.94 35.51 -15.39
C ALA A 1125 5.37 34.94 -16.69
N LEU A 1126 4.08 35.16 -17.00
CA LEU A 1126 3.47 34.67 -18.24
C LEU A 1126 4.14 35.29 -19.46
N ILE A 1127 4.39 36.61 -19.43
CA ILE A 1127 5.13 37.32 -20.48
C ILE A 1127 6.54 36.72 -20.62
N TRP A 1128 7.25 36.49 -19.52
CA TRP A 1128 8.60 35.93 -19.53
C TRP A 1128 8.69 34.51 -20.12
N PHE A 1129 7.66 33.67 -19.93
CA PHE A 1129 7.60 32.33 -20.52
C PHE A 1129 7.06 32.31 -21.95
N THR A 1130 6.37 33.36 -22.40
CA THR A 1130 5.79 33.42 -23.74
C THR A 1130 6.73 34.05 -24.77
N ASP A 1131 7.42 35.13 -24.39
CA ASP A 1131 8.34 35.89 -25.23
C ASP A 1131 9.65 35.13 -25.53
N ASP A 1132 9.77 34.59 -26.74
CA ASP A 1132 10.95 33.88 -27.29
C ASP A 1132 11.66 32.90 -26.32
N PHE A 1133 10.90 32.24 -25.45
CA PHE A 1133 11.47 31.43 -24.37
C PHE A 1133 12.20 30.18 -24.89
N THR A 1134 11.67 29.53 -25.93
CA THR A 1134 12.29 28.34 -26.53
C THR A 1134 13.46 28.70 -27.44
N GLY A 1135 13.42 29.86 -28.11
CA GLY A 1135 14.49 30.34 -28.98
C GLY A 1135 15.79 30.68 -28.23
N TYR A 1136 15.72 30.90 -26.92
CA TYR A 1136 16.88 31.07 -26.05
C TYR A 1136 17.82 29.86 -25.98
N PHE A 1137 17.32 28.65 -26.24
CA PHE A 1137 18.11 27.42 -26.09
C PHE A 1137 18.76 26.99 -27.40
N GLU A 1138 20.03 26.59 -27.33
CA GLU A 1138 20.84 26.30 -28.52
C GLU A 1138 20.58 24.88 -29.06
N THR A 1139 20.42 23.90 -28.18
CA THR A 1139 20.26 22.49 -28.59
C THR A 1139 18.80 22.10 -28.78
N GLU A 1140 18.51 21.24 -29.76
CA GLU A 1140 17.15 20.73 -30.00
C GLU A 1140 16.59 19.97 -28.79
N LEU A 1141 17.44 19.28 -28.02
CA LEU A 1141 17.04 18.60 -26.79
C LEU A 1141 16.59 19.58 -25.70
N GLU A 1142 17.32 20.70 -25.52
CA GLU A 1142 16.94 21.75 -24.57
C GLU A 1142 15.65 22.46 -25.02
N LYS A 1143 15.49 22.72 -26.33
CA LYS A 1143 14.26 23.32 -26.88
C LYS A 1143 13.04 22.43 -26.65
N GLN A 1144 13.16 21.12 -26.91
CA GLN A 1144 12.09 20.16 -26.66
C GLN A 1144 11.75 20.07 -25.15
N ALA A 1145 12.76 20.02 -24.29
CA ALA A 1145 12.55 20.03 -22.84
C ALA A 1145 11.86 21.33 -22.37
N ALA A 1146 12.32 22.49 -22.86
CA ALA A 1146 11.75 23.80 -22.53
C ALA A 1146 10.30 23.93 -22.98
N ALA A 1147 9.96 23.47 -24.19
CA ALA A 1147 8.61 23.50 -24.73
C ALA A 1147 7.62 22.72 -23.85
N SER A 1148 8.00 21.52 -23.41
CA SER A 1148 7.18 20.66 -22.55
C SER A 1148 6.83 21.29 -21.19
N PHE A 1149 7.77 22.03 -20.59
CA PHE A 1149 7.49 22.75 -19.33
C PHE A 1149 6.73 24.05 -19.55
N ARG A 1150 7.09 24.80 -20.60
CA ARG A 1150 6.49 26.11 -20.92
C ARG A 1150 4.97 26.01 -21.04
N GLU A 1151 4.46 25.03 -21.77
CA GLU A 1151 3.03 24.85 -21.99
C GLU A 1151 2.27 24.75 -20.66
N ASN A 1152 2.69 23.81 -19.79
CA ASN A 1152 2.08 23.62 -18.47
C ASN A 1152 2.21 24.86 -17.57
N ILE A 1153 3.35 25.55 -17.61
CA ILE A 1153 3.57 26.77 -16.81
C ILE A 1153 2.64 27.89 -17.28
N CYS A 1154 2.54 28.12 -18.59
CA CYS A 1154 1.66 29.14 -19.16
C CYS A 1154 0.20 28.84 -18.85
N GLU A 1155 -0.27 27.60 -18.94
CA GLU A 1155 -1.64 27.22 -18.57
C GLU A 1155 -1.99 27.64 -17.12
N HIS A 1156 -1.09 27.39 -16.17
CA HIS A 1156 -1.31 27.77 -14.77
C HIS A 1156 -1.31 29.29 -14.57
N LEU A 1157 -0.43 30.01 -15.26
CA LEU A 1157 -0.33 31.47 -15.16
C LEU A 1157 -1.53 32.16 -15.85
N GLU A 1158 -1.96 31.67 -17.01
CA GLU A 1158 -3.19 32.13 -17.68
C GLU A 1158 -4.43 31.87 -16.83
N ALA A 1159 -4.50 30.72 -16.14
CA ALA A 1159 -5.60 30.43 -15.23
C ALA A 1159 -5.65 31.45 -14.07
N LEU A 1160 -4.49 31.83 -13.52
CA LEU A 1160 -4.41 32.90 -12.51
C LEU A 1160 -4.85 34.25 -13.09
N GLN A 1161 -4.42 34.59 -14.31
CA GLN A 1161 -4.80 35.84 -14.96
C GLN A 1161 -6.31 35.90 -15.27
N LYS A 1162 -6.88 34.83 -15.83
CA LYS A 1162 -8.33 34.68 -16.09
C LYS A 1162 -9.15 34.75 -14.81
N ALA A 1163 -8.58 34.32 -13.69
CA ALA A 1163 -9.18 34.45 -12.35
C ALA A 1163 -9.02 35.85 -11.73
N GLY A 1164 -8.38 36.81 -12.42
CA GLY A 1164 -8.13 38.17 -11.92
C GLY A 1164 -6.98 38.26 -10.91
N LEU A 1165 -6.11 37.26 -10.83
CA LEU A 1165 -4.98 37.16 -9.88
C LEU A 1165 -3.61 37.42 -10.53
N GLY A 1166 -3.59 37.98 -11.74
CA GLY A 1166 -2.37 38.27 -12.51
C GLY A 1166 -1.35 39.13 -11.74
N TYR A 1167 -1.83 40.07 -10.93
CA TYR A 1167 -1.02 41.03 -10.17
C TYR A 1167 -0.24 40.43 -8.99
N ILE A 1168 -0.50 39.18 -8.61
CA ILE A 1168 0.10 38.60 -7.39
C ILE A 1168 1.42 37.90 -7.71
N ALA A 1169 2.46 38.22 -6.94
CA ALA A 1169 3.73 37.50 -7.01
C ALA A 1169 3.57 36.03 -6.63
N THR A 1170 4.05 35.11 -7.47
CA THR A 1170 3.84 33.66 -7.23
C THR A 1170 4.56 33.16 -5.97
N GLY A 1171 5.63 33.83 -5.53
CA GLY A 1171 6.39 33.57 -4.31
C GLY A 1171 5.75 34.11 -3.03
N ARG A 1172 4.64 34.87 -3.14
CA ARG A 1172 3.93 35.43 -1.99
C ARG A 1172 3.37 34.31 -1.11
N THR A 1173 3.59 34.43 0.20
CA THR A 1173 3.09 33.47 1.19
C THR A 1173 1.56 33.49 1.23
N VAL A 1174 0.92 32.33 1.12
CA VAL A 1174 -0.54 32.16 1.10
C VAL A 1174 -1.20 32.74 2.37
N GLY A 1175 -0.52 32.67 3.52
CA GLY A 1175 -0.99 33.25 4.78
C GLY A 1175 -1.06 34.79 4.81
N THR A 1176 -0.54 35.48 3.78
CA THR A 1176 -0.61 36.95 3.64
C THR A 1176 -1.71 37.42 2.68
N LEU A 1177 -2.53 36.50 2.17
CA LEU A 1177 -3.68 36.78 1.32
C LEU A 1177 -4.90 37.05 2.20
N SER A 1178 -5.64 38.12 1.90
CA SER A 1178 -6.83 38.59 2.62
C SER A 1178 -8.10 37.88 2.19
#